data_AF-A0A3D2Z9J0-F1
#
_entry.id   AF-A0A3D2Z9J0-F1
#
_cell.length_a   1.000
_cell.length_b   1.000
_cell.length_c   1.000
_cell.angle_alpha   90.00
_cell.angle_beta   90.00
_cell.angle_gamma   90.00
#
_symmetry.space_group_name_H-M   'P 1'
#
loop_
_entity.id
_entity.type
_entity.pdbx_description
1 polymer ?
#
loop_
_entity_poly.entity_id
_entity_poly.type
_entity_poly.pdbx_seq_one_letter_code
_entity_poly.pdbx_strand_id
1 'polypeptide(L)'
;MNEPRQAKYEYWPPVLYPLSMVTCIWLFYFLRGMEQPLLVCTYVPIVLGAAVITFFELYTPHLRMWIADRRDVWNDALFMVVVQMILPKVLTFLATLALLKILGSTDLQPKELWPHHWPAGIQALLMILVADFFRYWLHRLCHESGALWKLHAVHHSPKKLYWVNVSRFHPVEKALQFQVDALPFIAVGVGAEVLALYFVLYAVNGFFQHCNVKLRMGVLNYVISGPQLHRWHHSRKAVEANSNYGNNIIIWDLVFGTYFYPRDRLVEELGLLNDEYPLDFRSQLKTPLAGNIDSEMLPLQSLKGIAINLLLKFKMRRIGATMYRPLVEASKDPAQVQTAILRSIMTANASTEYGRKHGFAGVTDHSSYMKQVPICEYEELRPFIDRQEKERVPILTSELPLMYNQTSGTTGIPKYIPVLAQTLRDLRRSQQTFAYVQYRAMPSAFYGSMLGLVSPAIDGYLESGTPFGSASGHIYEKMPRFTRAKYVLPNEVFGIENYDTKYYIICRLAVEHDDITYIGSANPSTFHRLLETINSRGDDIMADIESGTCRYLDTLDETTATALRRGLRPNPERARAMRDFFAEGREADFSDFWPYVKLVTTWTGGSCGISLKSILPRFPRDTKAVELGYMSSEVRGTITIDLETNGGIPTIQENFFEFADRDTWEEGERQLIGVADLEIGKDYYLFVTTPAGLYRYNMNDIVGVTGFFERTPTIRFVQKGKGVTNITGEKLHEMQVIAAVEKAESQFSIDVRFYQMLANEELTRYELYLELNSGSDIDPRELAQFVDGQLRQINVEYEAKRAGNRLKPLILSFLRSGTYEEYKKQCLERGQRESQFKGVLLQYARDVDFDVGAHSTA
;
A
#
# COMPACT_ATOMS: atom_id res chain seq x y z
N MET A 1 -5.55 1.41 36.51
CA MET A 1 -4.56 0.75 37.39
C MET A 1 -3.53 1.79 37.79
N ASN A 2 -3.21 1.85 39.07
CA ASN A 2 -2.53 2.95 39.77
C ASN A 2 -1.24 3.47 39.09
N GLU A 3 -1.13 4.79 38.95
CA GLU A 3 0.14 5.49 38.71
C GLU A 3 1.15 5.17 39.82
N PRO A 4 2.39 4.78 39.49
CA PRO A 4 3.40 4.65 40.51
C PRO A 4 3.87 6.06 40.93
N ARG A 5 3.54 6.42 42.18
CA ARG A 5 4.21 7.51 42.92
C ARG A 5 5.72 7.41 42.73
N GLN A 6 6.34 8.53 42.35
CA GLN A 6 7.79 8.72 42.27
C GLN A 6 8.47 8.23 43.56
N ALA A 7 8.97 6.99 43.55
CA ALA A 7 9.90 6.53 44.56
C ALA A 7 11.22 7.29 44.34
N LYS A 8 11.68 8.04 45.35
CA LYS A 8 13.04 8.58 45.40
C LYS A 8 14.02 7.41 45.21
N TYR A 9 14.50 7.21 44.00
CA TYR A 9 15.47 6.18 43.69
C TYR A 9 16.82 6.57 44.31
N GLU A 10 17.30 5.84 45.32
CA GLU A 10 18.69 5.94 45.79
C GLU A 10 19.64 5.43 44.69
N TYR A 11 20.41 6.32 44.07
CA TYR A 11 21.39 5.98 43.04
C TYR A 11 22.72 5.53 43.66
N TRP A 12 23.49 4.68 42.97
CA TRP A 12 24.87 4.41 43.38
C TRP A 12 25.70 5.70 43.46
N PRO A 13 26.74 5.73 44.32
CA PRO A 13 27.63 6.88 44.43
C PRO A 13 28.19 7.27 43.05
N PRO A 14 28.38 8.58 42.77
CA PRO A 14 28.92 9.08 41.51
C PRO A 14 30.36 8.61 41.22
N VAL A 15 30.94 7.81 42.11
CA VAL A 15 32.32 7.33 42.09
C VAL A 15 32.50 6.08 41.24
N LEU A 16 31.44 5.32 40.92
CA LEU A 16 31.56 4.06 40.17
C LEU A 16 32.21 4.25 38.79
N TYR A 17 31.71 5.20 37.99
CA TYR A 17 32.29 5.52 36.68
C TYR A 17 33.78 5.94 36.77
N PRO A 18 34.14 6.99 37.54
CA PRO A 18 35.54 7.44 37.57
C PRO A 18 36.48 6.39 38.18
N LEU A 19 36.04 5.63 39.19
CA LEU A 19 36.84 4.55 39.77
C LEU A 19 37.13 3.45 38.75
N SER A 20 36.12 2.99 38.01
CA SER A 20 36.32 1.99 36.96
C SER A 20 37.26 2.49 35.87
N MET A 21 37.09 3.74 35.43
CA MET A 21 37.94 4.35 34.40
C MET A 21 39.40 4.46 34.87
N VAL A 22 39.64 4.99 36.08
CA VAL A 22 40.98 5.08 36.68
C VAL A 22 41.60 3.69 36.84
N THR A 23 40.82 2.70 37.25
CA THR A 23 41.30 1.31 37.41
C THR A 23 41.73 0.72 36.08
N CYS A 24 40.95 0.91 35.01
CA CYS A 24 41.31 0.45 33.67
C CYS A 24 42.58 1.13 33.13
N ILE A 25 42.72 2.45 33.33
CA ILE A 25 43.92 3.21 32.93
C ILE A 25 45.14 2.75 33.73
N TRP A 26 44.99 2.61 35.05
CA TRP A 26 46.07 2.11 35.91
C TRP A 26 46.52 0.72 35.47
N LEU A 27 45.57 -0.18 35.19
CA LEU A 27 45.87 -1.54 34.74
C LEU A 27 46.59 -1.55 33.39
N PHE A 28 46.21 -0.66 32.46
CA PHE A 28 46.93 -0.47 31.19
C PHE A 28 48.40 -0.16 31.46
N TYR A 29 48.71 0.87 32.25
CA TYR A 29 50.09 1.25 32.55
C TYR A 29 50.85 0.22 33.38
N PHE A 30 50.17 -0.45 34.30
CA PHE A 30 50.74 -1.54 35.08
C PHE A 30 51.22 -2.69 34.18
N LEU A 31 50.37 -3.14 33.25
CA LEU A 31 50.73 -4.19 32.28
C LEU A 31 51.84 -3.74 31.33
N ARG A 32 51.86 -2.46 30.93
CA ARG A 32 52.96 -1.87 30.16
C ARG A 32 54.28 -1.88 30.94
N GLY A 33 54.24 -1.57 32.24
CA GLY A 33 55.41 -1.66 33.13
C GLY A 33 55.90 -3.09 33.34
N MET A 34 55.04 -4.09 33.14
CA MET A 34 55.38 -5.52 33.08
C MET A 34 55.79 -6.01 31.68
N GLU A 35 56.08 -5.08 30.75
CA GLU A 35 56.50 -5.35 29.37
C GLU A 35 55.55 -6.27 28.58
N GLN A 36 54.26 -6.29 28.94
CA GLN A 36 53.27 -7.11 28.23
C GLN A 36 53.01 -6.58 26.81
N PRO A 37 52.61 -7.45 25.86
CA PRO A 37 52.22 -7.02 24.53
C PRO A 37 51.10 -5.99 24.57
N LEU A 38 51.13 -5.01 23.66
CA LEU A 38 50.17 -3.90 23.65
C LEU A 38 48.71 -4.38 23.53
N LEU A 39 48.48 -5.49 22.82
CA LEU A 39 47.17 -6.13 22.73
C LEU A 39 46.65 -6.58 24.11
N VAL A 40 47.52 -7.17 24.93
CA VAL A 40 47.17 -7.59 26.30
C VAL A 40 46.89 -6.36 27.17
N CYS A 41 47.75 -5.34 27.08
CA CYS A 41 47.58 -4.07 27.80
C CYS A 41 46.26 -3.38 27.46
N THR A 42 45.73 -3.58 26.25
CA THR A 42 44.49 -2.97 25.77
C THR A 42 43.26 -3.78 26.16
N TYR A 43 43.22 -5.07 25.83
CA TYR A 43 42.00 -5.87 25.98
C TYR A 43 41.74 -6.31 27.43
N VAL A 44 42.76 -6.50 28.26
CA VAL A 44 42.56 -6.90 29.66
C VAL A 44 41.80 -5.82 30.45
N PRO A 45 42.18 -4.52 30.39
CA PRO A 45 41.36 -3.44 31.00
C PRO A 45 39.93 -3.35 30.46
N ILE A 46 39.73 -3.55 29.15
CA ILE A 46 38.39 -3.51 28.54
C ILE A 46 37.51 -4.64 29.07
N VAL A 47 38.05 -5.87 29.15
CA VAL A 47 37.34 -7.03 29.70
C VAL A 47 37.02 -6.82 31.18
N LEU A 48 37.94 -6.25 31.96
CA LEU A 48 37.67 -5.88 33.35
C LEU A 48 36.53 -4.86 33.45
N GLY A 49 36.54 -3.80 32.64
CA GLY A 49 35.47 -2.80 32.60
C GLY A 49 34.11 -3.42 32.27
N ALA A 50 34.06 -4.29 31.25
CA ALA A 50 32.86 -5.03 30.90
C ALA A 50 32.36 -5.95 32.03
N ALA A 51 33.27 -6.64 32.73
CA ALA A 51 32.93 -7.51 33.86
C ALA A 51 32.34 -6.71 35.03
N VAL A 52 32.92 -5.57 35.36
CA VAL A 52 32.41 -4.65 36.39
C VAL A 52 31.01 -4.17 36.03
N ILE A 53 30.81 -3.70 34.80
CA ILE A 53 29.51 -3.20 34.35
C ILE A 53 28.46 -4.32 34.35
N THR A 54 28.82 -5.52 33.87
CA THR A 54 27.95 -6.70 33.90
C THR A 54 27.50 -7.04 35.32
N PHE A 55 28.43 -7.04 36.28
CA PHE A 55 28.10 -7.29 37.68
C PHE A 55 27.05 -6.28 38.20
N PHE A 56 27.25 -4.99 37.93
CA PHE A 56 26.33 -3.94 38.40
C PHE A 56 25.00 -3.90 37.63
N GLU A 57 24.96 -4.30 36.35
CA GLU A 57 23.71 -4.42 35.59
C GLU A 57 22.84 -5.56 36.15
N LEU A 58 23.44 -6.67 36.56
CA LEU A 58 22.73 -7.80 37.15
C LEU A 58 22.32 -7.51 38.61
N TYR A 59 23.18 -6.83 39.38
CA TYR A 59 22.94 -6.58 40.79
C TYR A 59 22.03 -5.36 41.04
N THR A 60 22.22 -4.27 40.29
CA THR A 60 21.48 -3.01 40.45
C THR A 60 21.08 -2.40 39.10
N PRO A 61 20.16 -3.04 38.37
CA PRO A 61 19.69 -2.53 37.11
C PRO A 61 18.96 -1.19 37.27
N HIS A 62 19.08 -0.30 36.30
CA HIS A 62 18.26 0.89 36.19
C HIS A 62 16.80 0.53 35.95
N LEU A 63 16.55 -0.38 35.01
CA LEU A 63 15.24 -0.97 34.73
C LEU A 63 15.37 -2.49 34.60
N ARG A 64 14.59 -3.24 35.40
CA ARG A 64 14.64 -4.72 35.36
C ARG A 64 14.22 -5.29 34.00
N MET A 65 13.28 -4.64 33.32
CA MET A 65 12.83 -5.04 31.98
C MET A 65 13.90 -4.87 30.89
N TRP A 66 14.99 -4.15 31.16
CA TRP A 66 16.11 -3.99 30.23
C TRP A 66 17.22 -5.02 30.39
N ILE A 67 17.06 -5.98 31.31
CA ILE A 67 17.99 -7.12 31.39
C ILE A 67 17.91 -7.90 30.06
N ALA A 68 19.05 -8.06 29.41
CA ALA A 68 19.16 -8.74 28.14
C ALA A 68 18.95 -10.25 28.30
N ASP A 69 18.22 -10.86 27.37
CA ASP A 69 18.09 -12.30 27.29
C ASP A 69 19.21 -12.92 26.43
N ARG A 70 19.20 -14.25 26.31
CA ARG A 70 20.23 -14.98 25.55
C ARG A 70 20.25 -14.61 24.06
N ARG A 71 19.11 -14.32 23.46
CA ARG A 71 19.01 -13.97 22.03
C ARG A 71 19.55 -12.57 21.80
N ASP A 72 19.24 -11.63 22.69
CA ASP A 72 19.78 -10.26 22.64
C ASP A 72 21.31 -10.29 22.69
N VAL A 73 21.87 -10.93 23.72
CA VAL A 73 23.32 -11.00 23.93
C VAL A 73 24.02 -11.67 22.75
N TRP A 74 23.44 -12.74 22.20
CA TRP A 74 24.02 -13.42 21.04
C TRP A 74 24.06 -12.52 19.80
N ASN A 75 22.95 -11.82 19.50
CA ASN A 75 22.87 -10.91 18.36
C ASN A 75 23.85 -9.74 18.50
N ASP A 76 23.88 -9.09 19.68
CA ASP A 76 24.77 -7.96 19.92
C ASP A 76 26.25 -8.38 20.04
N ALA A 77 26.54 -9.62 20.46
CA ALA A 77 27.88 -10.19 20.40
C ALA A 77 28.36 -10.40 18.96
N LEU A 78 27.48 -10.77 18.02
CA LEU A 78 27.85 -10.84 16.60
C LEU A 78 28.25 -9.47 16.05
N PHE A 79 27.49 -8.42 16.37
CA PHE A 79 27.89 -7.04 16.05
C PHE A 79 29.23 -6.67 16.69
N MET A 80 29.46 -7.05 17.95
CA MET A 80 30.71 -6.78 18.65
C MET A 80 31.91 -7.42 17.93
N VAL A 81 31.83 -8.72 17.63
CA VAL A 81 32.93 -9.46 17.00
C VAL A 81 33.14 -8.99 15.56
N VAL A 82 32.09 -8.95 14.75
CA VAL A 82 32.21 -8.68 13.31
C VAL A 82 32.47 -7.20 13.04
N VAL A 83 31.68 -6.31 13.65
CA VAL A 83 31.67 -4.87 13.32
C VAL A 83 32.64 -4.09 14.19
N GLN A 84 32.76 -4.38 15.49
CA GLN A 84 33.63 -3.61 16.39
C GLN A 84 35.07 -4.16 16.49
N MET A 85 35.27 -5.47 16.32
CA MET A 85 36.60 -6.08 16.47
C MET A 85 37.29 -6.40 15.14
N ILE A 86 36.60 -7.09 14.22
CA ILE A 86 37.21 -7.54 12.95
C ILE A 86 37.29 -6.39 11.94
N LEU A 87 36.18 -5.71 11.67
CA LEU A 87 36.13 -4.68 10.63
C LEU A 87 37.16 -3.55 10.81
N PRO A 88 37.36 -2.94 12.00
CA PRO A 88 38.33 -1.86 12.16
C PRO A 88 39.77 -2.31 11.95
N LYS A 89 40.10 -3.58 12.26
CA LYS A 89 41.44 -4.15 11.97
C LYS A 89 41.66 -4.28 10.47
N VAL A 90 40.65 -4.74 9.73
CA VAL A 90 40.70 -4.80 8.26
C VAL A 90 40.85 -3.40 7.67
N LEU A 91 40.04 -2.44 8.12
CA LEU A 91 40.13 -1.05 7.66
C LEU A 91 41.50 -0.42 7.99
N THR A 92 42.02 -0.65 9.20
CA THR A 92 43.36 -0.17 9.62
C THR A 92 44.45 -0.76 8.74
N PHE A 93 44.39 -2.06 8.44
CA PHE A 93 45.35 -2.72 7.55
C PHE A 93 45.32 -2.12 6.15
N LEU A 94 44.13 -1.98 5.55
CA LEU A 94 43.96 -1.37 4.23
C LEU A 94 44.39 0.10 4.20
N ALA A 95 44.04 0.88 5.22
CA ALA A 95 44.46 2.27 5.37
C ALA A 95 45.97 2.40 5.47
N THR A 96 46.62 1.54 6.26
CA THR A 96 48.09 1.52 6.39
C THR A 96 48.76 1.23 5.05
N LEU A 97 48.27 0.24 4.31
CA LEU A 97 48.79 -0.07 2.96
C LEU A 97 48.61 1.12 1.99
N ALA A 98 47.46 1.79 2.03
CA ALA A 98 47.20 2.95 1.19
C ALA A 98 48.11 4.13 1.57
N LEU A 99 48.27 4.42 2.86
CA LEU A 99 49.15 5.47 3.37
C LEU A 99 50.62 5.21 3.03
N LEU A 100 51.10 3.97 3.18
CA LEU A 100 52.48 3.60 2.78
C LEU A 100 52.73 3.87 1.29
N LYS A 101 51.73 3.60 0.43
CA LYS A 101 51.83 3.89 -1.01
C LYS A 101 51.88 5.39 -1.30
N ILE A 102 51.04 6.19 -0.62
CA ILE A 102 50.96 7.64 -0.81
C ILE A 102 52.20 8.34 -0.25
N LEU A 103 52.56 8.06 1.00
CA LEU A 103 53.70 8.65 1.70
C LEU A 103 55.03 8.14 1.12
N GLY A 104 55.09 6.91 0.60
CA GLY A 104 56.26 6.42 -0.14
C GLY A 104 56.47 7.11 -1.49
N SER A 105 55.48 7.86 -1.99
CA SER A 105 55.52 8.58 -3.26
C SER A 105 55.64 10.10 -3.12
N THR A 106 55.71 10.62 -1.89
CA THR A 106 55.75 12.05 -1.58
C THR A 106 56.74 12.35 -0.46
N ASP A 107 57.48 13.47 -0.51
CA ASP A 107 58.38 13.92 0.58
C ASP A 107 57.62 14.48 1.81
N LEU A 108 56.33 14.19 1.93
CA LEU A 108 55.48 14.65 3.03
C LEU A 108 55.76 13.79 4.27
N GLN A 109 56.43 14.36 5.27
CA GLN A 109 56.56 13.77 6.61
C GLN A 109 55.56 14.43 7.56
N PRO A 110 54.34 13.88 7.75
CA PRO A 110 53.31 14.47 8.62
C PRO A 110 53.63 14.40 10.13
N LYS A 111 54.83 13.94 10.52
CA LYS A 111 55.24 13.68 11.92
C LYS A 111 55.27 14.91 12.83
N GLU A 112 55.17 16.13 12.29
CA GLU A 112 55.20 17.35 13.09
C GLU A 112 53.81 17.85 13.54
N LEU A 113 52.72 17.24 13.04
CA LEU A 113 51.36 17.70 13.36
C LEU A 113 50.84 17.18 14.71
N TRP A 114 51.53 16.23 15.34
CA TRP A 114 51.11 15.63 16.61
C TRP A 114 52.16 15.79 17.72
N PRO A 115 51.77 16.12 18.97
CA PRO A 115 52.72 16.39 20.04
C PRO A 115 53.31 15.11 20.65
N HIS A 116 54.18 14.44 19.89
CA HIS A 116 54.79 13.16 20.28
C HIS A 116 55.61 13.20 21.58
N HIS A 117 56.08 14.38 21.98
CA HIS A 117 56.87 14.59 23.20
C HIS A 117 56.00 14.69 24.47
N TRP A 118 54.68 14.78 24.35
CA TRP A 118 53.78 14.82 25.50
C TRP A 118 53.62 13.43 26.13
N PRO A 119 53.28 13.34 27.43
CA PRO A 119 52.89 12.06 28.03
C PRO A 119 51.75 11.40 27.25
N ALA A 120 51.83 10.09 27.04
CA ALA A 120 50.86 9.33 26.23
C ALA A 120 49.39 9.55 26.69
N GLY A 121 49.17 9.72 28.00
CA GLY A 121 47.84 10.03 28.54
C GLY A 121 47.30 11.40 28.09
N ILE A 122 48.15 12.44 28.02
CA ILE A 122 47.73 13.76 27.54
C ILE A 122 47.48 13.71 26.04
N GLN A 123 48.32 12.99 25.28
CA GLN A 123 48.06 12.75 23.85
C GLN A 123 46.72 12.04 23.63
N ALA A 124 46.39 11.03 24.44
CA ALA A 124 45.12 10.32 24.34
C ALA A 124 43.92 11.23 24.66
N LEU A 125 44.03 12.12 25.65
CA LEU A 125 42.98 13.11 25.95
C LEU A 125 42.79 14.12 24.83
N LEU A 126 43.89 14.61 24.22
CA LEU A 126 43.82 15.45 23.03
C LEU A 126 43.15 14.73 21.86
N MET A 127 43.50 13.45 21.66
CA MET A 127 42.86 12.61 20.66
C MET A 127 41.37 12.43 20.93
N ILE A 128 40.94 12.21 22.19
CA ILE A 128 39.51 12.19 22.54
C ILE A 128 38.86 13.51 22.14
N LEU A 129 39.39 14.65 22.57
CA LEU A 129 38.78 15.95 22.27
C LEU A 129 38.58 16.18 20.76
N VAL A 130 39.60 15.90 19.95
CA VAL A 130 39.60 16.11 18.51
C VAL A 130 38.77 15.06 17.76
N ALA A 131 38.91 13.78 18.10
CA ALA A 131 38.13 12.71 17.48
C ALA A 131 36.64 12.86 17.80
N ASP A 132 36.31 13.25 19.04
CA ASP A 132 34.92 13.44 19.46
C ASP A 132 34.27 14.63 18.73
N PHE A 133 35.03 15.66 18.37
CA PHE A 133 34.53 16.77 17.55
C PHE A 133 34.03 16.28 16.18
N PHE A 134 34.84 15.48 15.47
CA PHE A 134 34.42 14.95 14.18
C PHE A 134 33.31 13.89 14.33
N ARG A 135 33.35 13.08 15.39
CA ARG A 135 32.29 12.09 15.69
C ARG A 135 30.97 12.77 16.01
N TYR A 136 30.97 13.88 16.75
CA TYR A 136 29.79 14.69 17.04
C TYR A 136 29.10 15.14 15.74
N TRP A 137 29.85 15.69 14.79
CA TRP A 137 29.28 16.14 13.51
C TRP A 137 28.78 14.98 12.65
N LEU A 138 29.54 13.88 12.55
CA LEU A 138 29.06 12.70 11.83
C LEU A 138 27.77 12.14 12.45
N HIS A 139 27.72 12.09 13.79
CA HIS A 139 26.56 11.57 14.51
C HIS A 139 25.34 12.46 14.32
N ARG A 140 25.50 13.79 14.43
CA ARG A 140 24.45 14.75 14.11
C ARG A 140 23.96 14.62 12.66
N LEU A 141 24.88 14.48 11.70
CA LEU A 141 24.52 14.23 10.30
C LEU A 141 23.76 12.92 10.10
N CYS A 142 24.04 11.88 10.90
CA CYS A 142 23.26 10.64 10.90
C CYS A 142 21.80 10.87 11.32
N HIS A 143 21.53 11.81 12.22
CA HIS A 143 20.16 12.15 12.64
C HIS A 143 19.46 13.13 11.69
N GLU A 144 20.21 14.02 11.03
CA GLU A 144 19.63 15.03 10.14
C GLU A 144 19.46 14.54 8.69
N SER A 145 20.23 13.54 8.25
CA SER A 145 20.16 12.99 6.89
C SER A 145 19.39 11.68 6.83
N GLY A 146 18.27 11.65 6.10
CA GLY A 146 17.46 10.44 5.93
C GLY A 146 18.20 9.24 5.29
N ALA A 147 19.35 9.45 4.63
CA ALA A 147 20.15 8.35 4.10
C ALA A 147 21.11 7.76 5.14
N LEU A 148 21.76 8.61 5.94
CA LEU A 148 22.66 8.18 7.02
C LEU A 148 21.87 7.64 8.22
N TRP A 149 20.69 8.23 8.48
CA TRP A 149 19.73 7.76 9.48
C TRP A 149 19.41 6.29 9.28
N LYS A 150 19.24 5.82 8.05
CA LYS A 150 18.92 4.40 7.79
C LYS A 150 20.00 3.43 8.27
N LEU A 151 21.26 3.85 8.21
CA LEU A 151 22.38 3.07 8.76
C LEU A 151 22.37 3.15 10.29
N HIS A 152 22.13 4.35 10.80
CA HIS A 152 22.14 4.67 12.23
C HIS A 152 20.91 4.16 12.99
N ALA A 153 19.78 3.93 12.30
CA ALA A 153 18.58 3.33 12.86
C ALA A 153 18.85 1.92 13.38
N VAL A 154 19.86 1.21 12.84
CA VAL A 154 20.34 -0.06 13.40
C VAL A 154 20.78 0.13 14.86
N HIS A 155 21.50 1.21 15.15
CA HIS A 155 21.92 1.57 16.50
C HIS A 155 20.74 1.98 17.39
N HIS A 156 19.78 2.75 16.87
CA HIS A 156 18.58 3.17 17.62
C HIS A 156 17.49 2.09 17.73
N SER A 157 17.61 0.96 17.02
CA SER A 157 16.61 -0.11 17.02
C SER A 157 16.31 -0.80 18.37
N PRO A 158 17.26 -0.93 19.33
CA PRO A 158 16.98 -1.61 20.60
C PRO A 158 15.92 -0.89 21.43
N LYS A 159 14.92 -1.64 21.90
CA LYS A 159 13.89 -1.17 22.85
C LYS A 159 14.35 -1.18 24.31
N LYS A 160 15.61 -1.58 24.55
CA LYS A 160 16.28 -1.63 25.85
C LYS A 160 17.76 -1.33 25.68
N LEU A 161 18.37 -0.70 26.68
CA LEU A 161 19.79 -0.41 26.71
C LEU A 161 20.50 -1.27 27.75
N TYR A 162 21.59 -1.89 27.34
CA TYR A 162 22.52 -2.66 28.17
C TYR A 162 23.89 -2.69 27.48
N TRP A 163 24.98 -2.87 28.24
CA TRP A 163 26.32 -2.51 27.73
C TRP A 163 26.77 -3.22 26.45
N VAL A 164 26.28 -4.44 26.16
CA VAL A 164 26.71 -5.20 24.96
C VAL A 164 26.17 -4.56 23.68
N ASN A 165 24.97 -3.98 23.71
CA ASN A 165 24.33 -3.43 22.52
C ASN A 165 24.94 -2.10 22.04
N VAL A 166 25.95 -1.56 22.75
CA VAL A 166 26.86 -0.53 22.23
C VAL A 166 27.50 -0.96 20.91
N SER A 167 27.61 -2.26 20.65
CA SER A 167 28.24 -2.77 19.44
C SER A 167 27.39 -2.59 18.19
N ARG A 168 26.08 -2.38 18.34
CA ARG A 168 25.08 -2.46 17.27
C ARG A 168 25.18 -1.27 16.34
N PHE A 169 26.00 -1.42 15.30
CA PHE A 169 26.18 -0.44 14.24
C PHE A 169 26.20 -1.15 12.89
N HIS A 170 25.69 -0.49 11.85
CA HIS A 170 25.84 -1.00 10.51
C HIS A 170 27.31 -0.94 10.05
N PRO A 171 27.87 -1.94 9.35
CA PRO A 171 29.28 -1.95 8.93
C PRO A 171 29.71 -0.71 8.15
N VAL A 172 28.83 -0.19 7.29
CA VAL A 172 29.09 1.04 6.52
C VAL A 172 29.18 2.26 7.44
N GLU A 173 28.31 2.35 8.45
CA GLU A 173 28.40 3.42 9.44
C GLU A 173 29.70 3.30 10.22
N LYS A 174 30.06 2.11 10.69
CA LYS A 174 31.33 1.91 11.40
C LYS A 174 32.55 2.27 10.54
N ALA A 175 32.50 2.00 9.24
CA ALA A 175 33.53 2.43 8.31
C ALA A 175 33.59 3.96 8.19
N LEU A 176 32.46 4.67 8.15
CA LEU A 176 32.42 6.14 8.19
C LEU A 176 32.99 6.69 9.50
N GLN A 177 32.66 6.07 10.63
CA GLN A 177 33.22 6.43 11.94
C GLN A 177 34.74 6.28 11.93
N PHE A 178 35.26 5.16 11.40
CA PHE A 178 36.70 4.91 11.25
C PHE A 178 37.44 6.01 10.48
N GLN A 179 36.81 6.59 9.44
CA GLN A 179 37.40 7.67 8.65
C GLN A 179 37.63 8.95 9.46
N VAL A 180 36.84 9.17 10.51
CA VAL A 180 36.89 10.41 11.29
C VAL A 180 37.50 10.24 12.69
N ASP A 181 37.51 9.03 13.25
CA ASP A 181 38.01 8.77 14.60
C ASP A 181 39.42 8.15 14.67
N ALA A 182 39.85 7.40 13.66
CA ALA A 182 41.11 6.66 13.69
C ALA A 182 42.03 7.02 12.52
N LEU A 183 41.51 7.07 11.28
CA LEU A 183 42.32 7.32 10.09
C LEU A 183 43.15 8.62 10.16
N PRO A 184 42.61 9.78 10.58
CA PRO A 184 43.39 11.02 10.62
C PRO A 184 44.59 10.92 11.57
N PHE A 185 44.41 10.23 12.70
CA PHE A 185 45.44 10.04 13.72
C PHE A 185 46.52 9.05 13.27
N ILE A 186 46.13 7.99 12.56
CA ILE A 186 47.09 7.10 11.90
C ILE A 186 47.90 7.88 10.85
N ALA A 187 47.25 8.74 10.07
CA ALA A 187 47.90 9.52 9.02
C ALA A 187 48.91 10.56 9.55
N VAL A 188 48.64 11.20 10.69
CA VAL A 188 49.60 12.11 11.37
C VAL A 188 50.62 11.37 12.24
N GLY A 189 50.60 10.04 12.24
CA GLY A 189 51.62 9.21 12.88
C GLY A 189 51.47 9.04 14.39
N VAL A 190 50.25 9.17 14.95
CA VAL A 190 50.00 8.92 16.38
C VAL A 190 50.53 7.54 16.78
N GLY A 191 51.27 7.49 17.89
CA GLY A 191 51.91 6.26 18.36
C GLY A 191 50.90 5.19 18.75
N ALA A 192 51.26 3.92 18.50
CA ALA A 192 50.40 2.77 18.78
C ALA A 192 49.94 2.70 20.25
N GLU A 193 50.80 3.12 21.19
CA GLU A 193 50.45 3.19 22.62
C GLU A 193 49.33 4.20 22.91
N VAL A 194 49.34 5.36 22.27
CA VAL A 194 48.29 6.38 22.41
C VAL A 194 46.98 5.88 21.81
N LEU A 195 47.03 5.25 20.63
CA LEU A 195 45.86 4.64 19.99
C LEU A 195 45.24 3.54 20.86
N ALA A 196 46.08 2.70 21.47
CA ALA A 196 45.67 1.65 22.39
C ALA A 196 45.00 2.20 23.66
N LEU A 197 45.60 3.23 24.27
CA LEU A 197 45.03 3.88 25.45
C LEU A 197 43.71 4.60 25.11
N TYR A 198 43.65 5.31 23.98
CA TYR A 198 42.40 5.89 23.45
C TYR A 198 41.32 4.83 23.30
N PHE A 199 41.65 3.65 22.77
CA PHE A 199 40.69 2.57 22.60
C PHE A 199 40.16 2.01 23.93
N VAL A 200 41.00 1.92 24.97
CA VAL A 200 40.54 1.55 26.33
C VAL A 200 39.52 2.57 26.84
N LEU A 201 39.83 3.87 26.75
CA LEU A 201 38.95 4.95 27.20
C LEU A 201 37.62 4.94 26.42
N TYR A 202 37.70 4.85 25.09
CA TYR A 202 36.56 4.78 24.19
C TYR A 202 35.65 3.59 24.50
N ALA A 203 36.21 2.38 24.61
CA ALA A 203 35.43 1.16 24.79
C ALA A 203 34.75 1.12 26.16
N VAL A 204 35.49 1.45 27.22
CA VAL A 204 34.94 1.44 28.58
C VAL A 204 33.87 2.53 28.74
N ASN A 205 34.07 3.73 28.17
CA ASN A 205 33.04 4.77 28.19
C ASN A 205 31.78 4.33 27.41
N GLY A 206 31.95 3.74 26.23
CA GLY A 206 30.84 3.20 25.44
C GLY A 206 30.02 2.16 26.20
N PHE A 207 30.67 1.25 26.93
CA PHE A 207 29.98 0.29 27.79
C PHE A 207 29.15 0.99 28.87
N PHE A 208 29.68 2.05 29.48
CA PHE A 208 28.92 2.86 30.44
C PHE A 208 27.77 3.63 29.79
N GLN A 209 27.90 4.14 28.57
CA GLN A 209 26.83 4.88 27.89
C GLN A 209 25.59 4.03 27.66
N HIS A 210 25.78 2.77 27.25
CA HIS A 210 24.67 1.85 27.02
C HIS A 210 24.22 1.10 28.28
N CYS A 211 24.91 1.23 29.42
CA CYS A 211 24.66 0.32 30.51
C CYS A 211 23.27 0.49 31.15
N ASN A 212 22.70 -0.64 31.54
CA ASN A 212 21.51 -0.72 32.37
C ASN A 212 21.86 -0.56 33.86
N VAL A 213 22.92 0.17 34.23
CA VAL A 213 23.27 0.37 35.65
C VAL A 213 22.51 1.57 36.22
N LYS A 214 22.02 1.42 37.45
CA LYS A 214 21.45 2.52 38.22
C LYS A 214 22.54 3.48 38.72
N LEU A 215 23.05 4.33 37.82
CA LEU A 215 24.20 5.22 38.04
C LEU A 215 23.79 6.71 38.04
N ARG A 216 24.40 7.51 38.93
CA ARG A 216 24.30 8.98 38.94
C ARG A 216 25.63 9.60 38.53
N MET A 217 25.66 10.29 37.40
CA MET A 217 26.87 10.96 36.89
C MET A 217 27.09 12.35 37.49
N GLY A 218 26.02 13.01 37.96
CA GLY A 218 26.11 14.31 38.63
C GLY A 218 26.76 15.37 37.73
N VAL A 219 27.81 16.04 38.23
CA VAL A 219 28.57 17.05 37.47
C VAL A 219 29.26 16.48 36.23
N LEU A 220 29.51 15.16 36.18
CA LEU A 220 30.12 14.53 35.02
C LEU A 220 29.20 14.58 33.79
N ASN A 221 27.88 14.76 33.94
CA ASN A 221 26.96 14.98 32.80
C ASN A 221 27.22 16.29 32.04
N TYR A 222 28.18 17.12 32.46
CA TYR A 222 28.60 18.33 31.73
C TYR A 222 29.95 18.16 31.02
N VAL A 223 30.60 17.00 31.19
CA VAL A 223 31.91 16.72 30.60
C VAL A 223 31.90 15.41 29.84
N ILE A 224 31.31 14.37 30.40
CA ILE A 224 31.26 13.01 29.88
C ILE A 224 29.90 12.73 29.26
N SER A 225 29.91 12.11 28.07
CA SER A 225 28.72 11.49 27.52
C SER A 225 28.50 10.15 28.23
N GLY A 226 27.55 10.12 29.16
CA GLY A 226 27.27 8.98 30.04
C GLY A 226 25.86 8.39 29.88
N PRO A 227 25.52 7.34 30.65
CA PRO A 227 24.26 6.59 30.46
C PRO A 227 23.00 7.43 30.63
N GLN A 228 23.03 8.44 31.51
CA GLN A 228 21.85 9.27 31.76
C GLN A 228 21.49 10.15 30.56
N LEU A 229 22.49 10.62 29.80
CA LEU A 229 22.31 11.45 28.61
C LEU A 229 21.98 10.59 27.39
N HIS A 230 22.69 9.47 27.26
CA HIS A 230 22.55 8.61 26.09
C HIS A 230 21.20 7.88 26.05
N ARG A 231 20.56 7.64 27.19
CA ARG A 231 19.16 7.16 27.23
C ARG A 231 18.19 8.13 26.54
N TRP A 232 18.37 9.45 26.73
CA TRP A 232 17.54 10.46 26.05
C TRP A 232 17.79 10.47 24.54
N HIS A 233 19.05 10.30 24.15
CA HIS A 233 19.43 10.15 22.75
C HIS A 233 18.73 8.95 22.09
N HIS A 234 18.58 7.82 22.79
CA HIS A 234 17.83 6.65 22.30
C HIS A 234 16.30 6.74 22.45
N SER A 235 15.75 7.88 22.87
CA SER A 235 14.30 8.04 22.96
C SER A 235 13.64 7.73 21.63
N ARG A 236 12.48 7.08 21.65
CA ARG A 236 11.66 6.90 20.45
C ARG A 236 11.20 8.23 19.85
N LYS A 237 11.11 9.28 20.68
CA LYS A 237 10.67 10.61 20.25
C LYS A 237 11.84 11.35 19.62
N ALA A 238 11.75 11.64 18.32
CA ALA A 238 12.79 12.37 17.58
C ALA A 238 13.17 13.72 18.22
N VAL A 239 12.21 14.44 18.81
CA VAL A 239 12.46 15.72 19.51
C VAL A 239 13.34 15.57 20.76
N GLU A 240 13.42 14.37 21.34
CA GLU A 240 14.31 14.05 22.46
C GLU A 240 15.60 13.39 21.96
N ALA A 241 15.49 12.47 21.00
CA ALA A 241 16.63 11.72 20.44
C ALA A 241 17.64 12.59 19.69
N ASN A 242 17.18 13.67 19.07
CA ASN A 242 18.02 14.63 18.36
C ASN A 242 18.80 15.55 19.32
N SER A 243 19.50 14.95 20.29
CA SER A 243 20.27 15.60 21.33
C SER A 243 21.40 14.70 21.82
N ASN A 244 22.37 15.25 22.56
CA ASN A 244 23.46 14.51 23.21
C ASN A 244 24.29 13.62 22.25
N TYR A 245 24.74 14.17 21.13
CA TYR A 245 25.47 13.48 20.07
C TYR A 245 26.93 13.13 20.42
N GLY A 246 27.50 13.75 21.45
CA GLY A 246 28.87 13.49 21.91
C GLY A 246 29.12 12.03 22.24
N ASN A 247 30.23 11.47 21.76
CA ASN A 247 30.50 10.04 21.87
C ASN A 247 31.24 9.68 23.16
N ASN A 248 32.24 10.46 23.59
CA ASN A 248 32.92 10.28 24.88
C ASN A 248 32.71 11.48 25.80
N ILE A 249 32.69 12.67 25.21
CA ILE A 249 32.51 13.93 25.93
C ILE A 249 31.26 14.63 25.43
N ILE A 250 30.60 15.38 26.31
CA ILE A 250 29.36 16.10 25.99
C ILE A 250 29.60 17.59 25.66
N ILE A 251 30.86 18.01 25.68
CA ILE A 251 31.26 19.42 25.54
C ILE A 251 30.75 20.00 24.21
N TRP A 252 30.80 19.22 23.13
CA TRP A 252 30.33 19.69 21.82
C TRP A 252 28.82 19.93 21.79
N ASP A 253 28.03 19.13 22.49
CA ASP A 253 26.59 19.38 22.65
C ASP A 253 26.29 20.65 23.43
N LEU A 254 27.10 20.98 24.44
CA LEU A 254 26.98 22.26 25.16
C LEU A 254 27.37 23.45 24.27
N VAL A 255 28.47 23.32 23.51
CA VAL A 255 28.97 24.36 22.60
C VAL A 255 27.98 24.63 21.46
N PHE A 256 27.39 23.58 20.90
CA PHE A 256 26.51 23.68 19.73
C PHE A 256 25.02 23.61 20.06
N GLY A 257 24.65 23.62 21.35
CA GLY A 257 23.27 23.76 21.81
C GLY A 257 22.38 22.53 21.62
N THR A 258 22.95 21.33 21.57
CA THR A 258 22.22 20.05 21.43
C THR A 258 22.20 19.25 22.74
N TYR A 259 22.63 19.84 23.86
CA TYR A 259 22.57 19.22 25.18
C TYR A 259 21.14 19.14 25.71
N PHE A 260 20.72 17.96 26.15
CA PHE A 260 19.37 17.73 26.70
C PHE A 260 19.39 16.81 27.91
N TYR A 261 18.92 17.32 29.06
CA TYR A 261 18.86 16.53 30.31
C TYR A 261 17.75 17.03 31.24
N PRO A 262 16.48 16.66 30.98
CA PRO A 262 15.39 16.97 31.89
C PRO A 262 15.56 16.21 33.21
N ARG A 263 15.25 16.87 34.34
CA ARG A 263 15.48 16.34 35.70
C ARG A 263 14.22 15.84 36.39
N ASP A 264 13.07 16.16 35.82
CA ASP A 264 11.72 15.93 36.35
C ASP A 264 11.08 14.63 35.85
N ARG A 265 11.64 14.03 34.78
CA ARG A 265 11.10 12.82 34.15
C ARG A 265 12.19 11.86 33.70
N LEU A 266 11.77 10.64 33.35
CA LEU A 266 12.59 9.59 32.73
C LEU A 266 12.15 9.41 31.27
N VAL A 267 12.99 8.74 30.48
CA VAL A 267 12.65 8.34 29.11
C VAL A 267 11.51 7.33 29.17
N GLU A 268 10.45 7.58 28.41
CA GLU A 268 9.26 6.72 28.37
C GLU A 268 9.53 5.44 27.56
N GLU A 269 9.94 5.60 26.30
CA GLU A 269 10.14 4.51 25.35
C GLU A 269 11.42 4.69 24.54
N LEU A 270 12.07 3.57 24.23
CA LEU A 270 13.24 3.49 23.36
C LEU A 270 12.89 2.76 22.07
N GLY A 271 13.71 2.96 21.05
CA GLY A 271 13.60 2.25 19.78
C GLY A 271 13.20 3.14 18.62
N LEU A 272 12.75 2.52 17.54
CA LEU A 272 12.24 3.18 16.34
C LEU A 272 10.72 3.31 16.38
N LEU A 273 10.15 4.06 15.43
CA LEU A 273 8.70 4.19 15.28
C LEU A 273 8.03 2.91 14.78
N ASN A 274 8.73 2.10 13.97
CA ASN A 274 8.27 0.76 13.62
C ASN A 274 8.65 -0.24 14.73
N ASP A 275 7.63 -0.74 15.44
CA ASP A 275 7.80 -1.72 16.49
C ASP A 275 8.26 -3.10 16.01
N GLU A 276 8.00 -3.41 14.73
CA GLU A 276 8.36 -4.67 14.08
C GLU A 276 9.69 -4.57 13.32
N TYR A 277 10.50 -3.54 13.60
CA TYR A 277 11.83 -3.42 12.99
C TYR A 277 12.70 -4.64 13.33
N PRO A 278 13.31 -5.33 12.35
CA PRO A 278 14.10 -6.53 12.60
C PRO A 278 15.25 -6.26 13.56
N LEU A 279 15.42 -7.12 14.56
CA LEU A 279 16.47 -6.99 15.58
C LEU A 279 17.64 -7.96 15.41
N ASP A 280 17.53 -8.92 14.49
CA ASP A 280 18.60 -9.89 14.22
C ASP A 280 19.69 -9.31 13.32
N PHE A 281 20.91 -9.81 13.49
CA PHE A 281 22.09 -9.33 12.78
C PHE A 281 21.92 -9.35 11.25
N ARG A 282 21.39 -10.43 10.67
CA ARG A 282 21.34 -10.59 9.20
C ARG A 282 20.33 -9.67 8.55
N SER A 283 19.17 -9.49 9.17
CA SER A 283 18.15 -8.59 8.67
C SER A 283 18.60 -7.13 8.76
N GLN A 284 19.26 -6.74 9.86
CA GLN A 284 19.75 -5.36 10.06
C GLN A 284 20.88 -4.95 9.10
N LEU A 285 21.54 -5.89 8.41
CA LEU A 285 22.45 -5.57 7.29
C LEU A 285 21.72 -5.15 6.01
N LYS A 286 20.43 -5.48 5.89
CA LYS A 286 19.60 -5.18 4.71
C LYS A 286 18.65 -4.02 4.96
N THR A 287 18.23 -3.77 6.20
CA THR A 287 17.26 -2.74 6.54
C THR A 287 17.62 -1.34 6.01
N PRO A 288 18.90 -0.89 5.95
CA PRO A 288 19.19 0.45 5.42
C PRO A 288 18.92 0.59 3.91
N LEU A 289 18.84 -0.54 3.21
CA LEU A 289 18.51 -0.63 1.78
C LEU A 289 17.01 -0.86 1.55
N ALA A 290 16.25 -1.11 2.62
CA ALA A 290 14.87 -1.58 2.59
C ALA A 290 13.87 -0.46 2.92
N GLY A 291 13.89 0.64 2.15
CA GLY A 291 12.85 1.67 2.24
C GLY A 291 12.85 2.39 3.59
N ASN A 292 11.67 2.79 4.08
CA ASN A 292 11.47 3.48 5.37
C ASN A 292 10.98 2.51 6.45
N ILE A 293 11.52 1.29 6.48
CA ILE A 293 11.12 0.25 7.43
C ILE A 293 11.38 0.63 8.90
N ASP A 294 12.21 1.65 9.15
CA ASP A 294 12.42 2.25 10.47
C ASP A 294 11.21 3.02 11.00
N SER A 295 10.39 3.58 10.10
CA SER A 295 9.23 4.40 10.47
C SER A 295 7.88 3.80 10.08
N GLU A 296 7.86 2.90 9.10
CA GLU A 296 6.66 2.29 8.54
C GLU A 296 6.68 0.77 8.70
N MET A 297 5.52 0.19 8.99
CA MET A 297 5.34 -1.26 8.97
C MET A 297 5.35 -1.77 7.53
N LEU A 298 6.51 -2.25 7.08
CA LEU A 298 6.80 -2.71 5.72
C LEU A 298 7.54 -4.05 5.74
N PRO A 299 7.30 -4.94 4.75
CA PRO A 299 7.95 -6.25 4.69
C PRO A 299 9.43 -6.15 4.34
N LEU A 300 10.28 -6.97 4.97
CA LEU A 300 11.70 -7.02 4.62
C LEU A 300 11.89 -7.47 3.17
N GLN A 301 12.63 -6.70 2.38
CA GLN A 301 12.83 -7.01 0.97
C GLN A 301 14.03 -7.94 0.74
N SER A 302 13.87 -8.87 -0.20
CA SER A 302 15.01 -9.57 -0.80
C SER A 302 15.86 -8.62 -1.65
N LEU A 303 17.10 -9.01 -2.00
CA LEU A 303 17.93 -8.22 -2.92
C LEU A 303 17.24 -8.00 -4.28
N LYS A 304 16.49 -9.00 -4.76
CA LYS A 304 15.67 -8.90 -5.97
C LYS A 304 14.55 -7.87 -5.78
N GLY A 305 13.86 -7.89 -4.63
CA GLY A 305 12.81 -6.92 -4.28
C GLY A 305 13.33 -5.48 -4.26
N ILE A 306 14.50 -5.25 -3.63
CA ILE A 306 15.17 -3.94 -3.62
C ILE A 306 15.46 -3.45 -5.04
N ALA A 307 16.03 -4.31 -5.90
CA ALA A 307 16.31 -3.96 -7.29
C ALA A 307 15.03 -3.63 -8.09
N ILE A 308 13.96 -4.42 -7.91
CA ILE A 308 12.67 -4.17 -8.56
C ILE A 308 12.07 -2.84 -8.09
N ASN A 309 12.14 -2.52 -6.80
CA ASN A 309 11.63 -1.26 -6.25
C ASN A 309 12.39 -0.04 -6.80
N LEU A 310 13.71 -0.15 -7.01
CA LEU A 310 14.50 0.89 -7.68
C LEU A 310 14.08 1.10 -9.14
N LEU A 311 13.90 0.02 -9.90
CA LEU A 311 13.40 0.07 -11.28
C LEU A 311 11.99 0.69 -11.35
N LEU A 312 11.12 0.31 -10.42
CA LEU A 312 9.77 0.85 -10.32
C LEU A 312 9.79 2.35 -10.03
N LYS A 313 10.64 2.81 -9.10
CA LYS A 313 10.82 4.23 -8.79
C LYS A 313 11.24 5.03 -10.02
N PHE A 314 12.18 4.50 -10.83
CA PHE A 314 12.58 5.14 -12.09
C PHE A 314 11.43 5.17 -13.10
N LYS A 315 10.70 4.05 -13.25
CA LYS A 315 9.52 3.96 -14.13
C LYS A 315 8.45 4.98 -13.73
N MET A 316 8.15 5.12 -12.44
CA MET A 316 7.16 6.06 -11.93
C MET A 316 7.58 7.51 -12.16
N ARG A 317 8.86 7.86 -12.00
CA ARG A 317 9.37 9.19 -12.37
C ARG A 317 9.16 9.50 -13.86
N ARG A 318 9.41 8.52 -14.74
CA ARG A 318 9.15 8.67 -16.19
C ARG A 318 7.66 8.86 -16.47
N ILE A 319 6.79 8.02 -15.92
CA ILE A 319 5.33 8.14 -16.09
C ILE A 319 4.84 9.51 -15.61
N GLY A 320 5.32 9.98 -14.46
CA GLY A 320 5.03 11.30 -13.93
C GLY A 320 5.34 12.41 -14.94
N ALA A 321 6.50 12.34 -15.59
CA ALA A 321 6.93 13.33 -16.58
C ALA A 321 6.20 13.21 -17.92
N THR A 322 5.96 12.00 -18.43
CA THR A 322 5.48 11.78 -19.80
C THR A 322 3.98 11.57 -19.94
N MET A 323 3.25 11.30 -18.85
CA MET A 323 1.83 10.97 -18.89
C MET A 323 1.02 11.82 -17.91
N TYR A 324 1.43 11.86 -16.63
CA TYR A 324 0.69 12.62 -15.62
C TYR A 324 0.79 14.13 -15.84
N ARG A 325 2.00 14.71 -16.00
CA ARG A 325 2.14 16.15 -16.26
C ARG A 325 1.35 16.62 -17.50
N PRO A 326 1.39 15.93 -18.65
CA PRO A 326 0.52 16.27 -19.78
C PRO A 326 -0.99 16.17 -19.48
N LEU A 327 -1.41 15.24 -18.61
CA LEU A 327 -2.82 15.19 -18.16
C LEU A 327 -3.17 16.42 -17.33
N VAL A 328 -2.30 16.82 -16.40
CA VAL A 328 -2.46 18.05 -15.59
C VAL A 328 -2.58 19.29 -16.48
N GLU A 329 -1.74 19.39 -17.53
CA GLU A 329 -1.83 20.52 -18.45
C GLU A 329 -3.13 20.49 -19.27
N ALA A 330 -3.52 19.31 -19.77
CA ALA A 330 -4.77 19.15 -20.49
C ALA A 330 -6.00 19.46 -19.63
N SER A 331 -5.93 19.24 -18.31
CA SER A 331 -7.05 19.54 -17.41
C SER A 331 -7.27 21.03 -17.13
N LYS A 332 -6.39 21.92 -17.61
CA LYS A 332 -6.55 23.37 -17.46
C LYS A 332 -7.48 23.99 -18.51
N ASP A 333 -7.68 23.33 -19.65
CA ASP A 333 -8.60 23.76 -20.70
C ASP A 333 -9.30 22.53 -21.32
N PRO A 334 -10.27 21.92 -20.60
CA PRO A 334 -10.95 20.74 -21.09
C PRO A 334 -11.74 20.97 -22.38
N ALA A 335 -12.27 22.18 -22.61
CA ALA A 335 -13.05 22.50 -23.80
C ALA A 335 -12.17 22.45 -25.07
N GLN A 336 -10.98 23.04 -25.02
CA GLN A 336 -10.02 22.98 -26.12
C GLN A 336 -9.56 21.55 -26.39
N VAL A 337 -9.22 20.80 -25.33
CA VAL A 337 -8.76 19.42 -25.44
C VAL A 337 -9.85 18.52 -26.05
N GLN A 338 -11.10 18.62 -25.58
CA GLN A 338 -12.21 17.84 -26.12
C GLN A 338 -12.54 18.19 -27.57
N THR A 339 -12.45 19.47 -27.95
CA THR A 339 -12.61 19.88 -29.36
C THR A 339 -11.53 19.26 -30.25
N ALA A 340 -10.28 19.22 -29.78
CA ALA A 340 -9.18 18.58 -30.51
C ALA A 340 -9.37 17.07 -30.64
N ILE A 341 -9.79 16.39 -29.57
CA ILE A 341 -10.08 14.95 -29.58
C ILE A 341 -11.23 14.63 -30.53
N LEU A 342 -12.32 15.38 -30.49
CA LEU A 342 -13.45 15.22 -31.41
C LEU A 342 -12.99 15.32 -32.87
N ARG A 343 -12.25 16.38 -33.23
CA ARG A 343 -11.70 16.57 -34.58
C ARG A 343 -10.79 15.42 -35.00
N SER A 344 -9.97 14.90 -34.08
CA SER A 344 -9.10 13.76 -34.34
C SER A 344 -9.90 12.50 -34.67
N ILE A 345 -10.94 12.19 -33.88
CA ILE A 345 -11.80 11.02 -34.09
C ILE A 345 -12.56 11.14 -35.42
N MET A 346 -13.12 12.32 -35.71
CA MET A 346 -13.87 12.58 -36.94
C MET A 346 -12.96 12.47 -38.17
N THR A 347 -11.79 13.11 -38.15
CA THR A 347 -10.82 13.05 -39.25
C THR A 347 -10.36 11.62 -39.52
N ALA A 348 -10.03 10.87 -38.47
CA ALA A 348 -9.57 9.48 -38.60
C ALA A 348 -10.63 8.59 -39.28
N ASN A 349 -11.91 8.81 -38.97
CA ASN A 349 -13.01 7.97 -39.46
C ASN A 349 -13.81 8.61 -40.61
N ALA A 350 -13.37 9.74 -41.17
CA ALA A 350 -14.17 10.46 -42.18
C ALA A 350 -14.39 9.67 -43.48
N SER A 351 -13.45 8.80 -43.84
CA SER A 351 -13.51 7.96 -45.04
C SER A 351 -14.25 6.64 -44.84
N THR A 352 -14.80 6.36 -43.66
CA THR A 352 -15.60 5.14 -43.45
C THR A 352 -16.99 5.30 -44.06
N GLU A 353 -17.74 4.20 -44.21
CA GLU A 353 -19.13 4.27 -44.68
C GLU A 353 -19.98 5.12 -43.72
N TYR A 354 -19.83 4.87 -42.42
CA TYR A 354 -20.51 5.65 -41.38
C TYR A 354 -20.09 7.13 -41.41
N GLY A 355 -18.79 7.41 -41.54
CA GLY A 355 -18.25 8.78 -41.58
C GLY A 355 -18.74 9.59 -42.76
N ARG A 356 -18.81 8.99 -43.96
CA ARG A 356 -19.41 9.65 -45.14
C ARG A 356 -20.91 9.87 -44.97
N LYS A 357 -21.63 8.86 -44.47
CA LYS A 357 -23.09 8.93 -44.23
C LYS A 357 -23.47 10.07 -43.30
N HIS A 358 -22.66 10.31 -42.27
CA HIS A 358 -22.90 11.32 -41.25
C HIS A 358 -22.01 12.56 -41.39
N GLY A 359 -21.37 12.76 -42.54
CA GLY A 359 -20.70 14.03 -42.88
C GLY A 359 -19.45 14.38 -42.06
N PHE A 360 -18.75 13.43 -41.44
CA PHE A 360 -17.66 13.68 -40.47
C PHE A 360 -16.60 14.71 -40.91
N ALA A 361 -16.31 14.81 -42.21
CA ALA A 361 -15.38 15.81 -42.75
C ALA A 361 -15.81 17.27 -42.50
N GLY A 362 -17.09 17.52 -42.25
CA GLY A 362 -17.66 18.84 -41.92
C GLY A 362 -17.77 19.13 -40.44
N VAL A 363 -17.27 18.27 -39.54
CA VAL A 363 -17.35 18.47 -38.09
C VAL A 363 -16.11 19.23 -37.61
N THR A 364 -16.31 20.47 -37.13
CA THR A 364 -15.23 21.33 -36.62
C THR A 364 -15.33 21.63 -35.14
N ASP A 365 -16.48 21.39 -34.52
CA ASP A 365 -16.78 21.71 -33.12
C ASP A 365 -17.99 20.90 -32.63
N HIS A 366 -18.33 21.06 -31.36
CA HIS A 366 -19.45 20.35 -30.74
C HIS A 366 -20.80 20.67 -31.40
N SER A 367 -21.04 21.92 -31.80
CA SER A 367 -22.30 22.34 -32.45
C SER A 367 -22.48 21.70 -33.83
N SER A 368 -21.45 21.71 -34.67
CA SER A 368 -21.47 21.05 -35.99
C SER A 368 -21.59 19.53 -35.85
N TYR A 369 -20.99 18.95 -34.81
CA TYR A 369 -21.12 17.52 -34.49
C TYR A 369 -22.56 17.13 -34.16
N MET A 370 -23.22 17.87 -33.27
CA MET A 370 -24.60 17.60 -32.88
C MET A 370 -25.59 17.66 -34.06
N LYS A 371 -25.32 18.49 -35.06
CA LYS A 371 -26.17 18.64 -36.27
C LYS A 371 -26.04 17.48 -37.25
N GLN A 372 -24.87 16.85 -37.30
CA GLN A 372 -24.54 15.87 -38.34
C GLN A 372 -24.65 14.42 -37.85
N VAL A 373 -24.28 14.18 -36.59
CA VAL A 373 -24.21 12.85 -36.00
C VAL A 373 -25.35 12.71 -34.99
N PRO A 374 -26.27 11.74 -35.15
CA PRO A 374 -27.35 11.52 -34.20
C PRO A 374 -26.84 10.86 -32.91
N ILE A 375 -27.62 10.94 -31.83
CA ILE A 375 -27.46 10.05 -30.67
C ILE A 375 -27.79 8.62 -31.12
N CYS A 376 -27.02 7.64 -30.68
CA CYS A 376 -27.22 6.24 -31.06
C CYS A 376 -27.22 5.31 -29.84
N GLU A 377 -28.04 4.26 -29.90
CA GLU A 377 -27.87 3.06 -29.10
C GLU A 377 -26.98 2.04 -29.84
N TYR A 378 -26.70 0.90 -29.19
CA TYR A 378 -25.88 -0.15 -29.79
C TYR A 378 -26.52 -0.76 -31.04
N GLU A 379 -27.85 -0.86 -31.07
CA GLU A 379 -28.56 -1.54 -32.14
C GLU A 379 -28.49 -0.77 -33.48
N GLU A 380 -28.37 0.56 -33.46
CA GLU A 380 -28.09 1.34 -34.67
C GLU A 380 -26.67 1.15 -35.21
N LEU A 381 -25.71 0.80 -34.33
CA LEU A 381 -24.32 0.54 -34.71
C LEU A 381 -24.10 -0.93 -35.12
N ARG A 382 -24.89 -1.86 -34.59
CA ARG A 382 -24.76 -3.32 -34.82
C ARG A 382 -24.62 -3.69 -36.30
N PRO A 383 -25.44 -3.17 -37.25
CA PRO A 383 -25.30 -3.53 -38.67
C PRO A 383 -23.93 -3.15 -39.25
N PHE A 384 -23.34 -2.04 -38.80
CA PHE A 384 -22.01 -1.61 -39.24
C PHE A 384 -20.91 -2.46 -38.61
N ILE A 385 -21.04 -2.82 -37.33
CA ILE A 385 -20.11 -3.71 -36.63
C ILE A 385 -20.11 -5.10 -37.27
N ASP A 386 -21.29 -5.69 -37.46
CA ASP A 386 -21.44 -7.04 -38.00
C ASP A 386 -20.92 -7.12 -39.44
N ARG A 387 -21.21 -6.10 -40.27
CA ARG A 387 -20.66 -6.02 -41.63
C ARG A 387 -19.15 -5.81 -41.64
N GLN A 388 -18.63 -4.91 -40.80
CA GLN A 388 -17.18 -4.69 -40.68
C GLN A 388 -16.45 -5.98 -40.32
N GLU A 389 -17.04 -6.77 -39.41
CA GLU A 389 -16.47 -8.03 -38.99
C GLU A 389 -16.57 -9.12 -40.07
N LYS A 390 -17.74 -9.26 -40.70
CA LYS A 390 -18.00 -10.27 -41.73
C LYS A 390 -17.25 -10.00 -43.03
N GLU A 391 -17.29 -8.76 -43.51
CA GLU A 391 -16.70 -8.34 -44.78
C GLU A 391 -15.20 -8.02 -44.65
N ARG A 392 -14.70 -7.87 -43.42
CA ARG A 392 -13.29 -7.55 -43.11
C ARG A 392 -12.81 -6.29 -43.85
N VAL A 393 -13.68 -5.27 -43.92
CA VAL A 393 -13.37 -3.95 -44.49
C VAL A 393 -13.76 -2.81 -43.53
N PRO A 394 -13.02 -1.69 -43.51
CA PRO A 394 -13.32 -0.50 -42.70
C PRO A 394 -14.70 0.12 -43.03
N ILE A 395 -15.71 -0.10 -42.18
CA ILE A 395 -17.10 0.38 -42.38
C ILE A 395 -17.50 1.38 -41.29
N LEU A 396 -17.27 1.03 -40.02
CA LEU A 396 -17.56 1.86 -38.86
C LEU A 396 -16.32 2.65 -38.42
N THR A 397 -15.18 1.97 -38.42
CA THR A 397 -13.87 2.49 -38.03
C THR A 397 -12.89 2.40 -39.20
N SER A 398 -11.88 3.27 -39.23
CA SER A 398 -10.86 3.29 -40.29
C SER A 398 -9.92 2.08 -40.26
N GLU A 399 -9.87 1.39 -39.12
CA GLU A 399 -9.10 0.16 -38.90
C GLU A 399 -10.03 -0.98 -38.49
N LEU A 400 -9.62 -2.22 -38.75
CA LEU A 400 -10.34 -3.40 -38.26
C LEU A 400 -10.09 -3.61 -36.76
N PRO A 401 -11.10 -4.04 -36.00
CA PRO A 401 -10.92 -4.37 -34.59
C PRO A 401 -9.93 -5.51 -34.40
N LEU A 402 -9.04 -5.37 -33.41
CA LEU A 402 -8.11 -6.43 -33.01
C LEU A 402 -8.82 -7.50 -32.18
N MET A 403 -9.82 -7.07 -31.42
CA MET A 403 -10.69 -7.91 -30.61
C MET A 403 -12.00 -7.17 -30.35
N TYR A 404 -12.93 -7.84 -29.68
CA TYR A 404 -14.13 -7.21 -29.13
C TYR A 404 -14.22 -7.40 -27.62
N ASN A 405 -14.71 -6.37 -26.92
CA ASN A 405 -15.24 -6.57 -25.57
C ASN A 405 -16.69 -7.06 -25.71
N GLN A 406 -17.01 -8.19 -25.12
CA GLN A 406 -18.37 -8.74 -25.13
C GLN A 406 -19.16 -8.25 -23.90
N THR A 407 -20.45 -7.94 -24.08
CA THR A 407 -21.40 -7.72 -22.98
C THR A 407 -22.67 -8.53 -23.19
N SER A 408 -23.24 -9.09 -22.13
CA SER A 408 -24.59 -9.66 -22.11
C SER A 408 -25.61 -8.53 -22.28
N GLY A 409 -26.06 -8.28 -23.51
CA GLY A 409 -27.08 -7.26 -23.80
C GLY A 409 -28.44 -7.63 -23.20
N THR A 410 -29.30 -6.63 -22.97
CA THR A 410 -30.66 -6.84 -22.42
C THR A 410 -31.59 -7.62 -23.35
N THR A 411 -31.20 -7.81 -24.62
CA THR A 411 -31.98 -8.52 -25.65
C THR A 411 -31.59 -9.99 -25.80
N GLY A 412 -30.69 -10.51 -24.94
CA GLY A 412 -30.14 -11.86 -25.03
C GLY A 412 -29.07 -12.06 -26.11
N ILE A 413 -28.95 -11.13 -27.07
CA ILE A 413 -27.87 -11.12 -28.07
C ILE A 413 -26.68 -10.32 -27.52
N PRO A 414 -25.48 -10.91 -27.43
CA PRO A 414 -24.30 -10.18 -26.97
C PRO A 414 -24.00 -8.94 -27.81
N LYS A 415 -23.51 -7.90 -27.15
CA LYS A 415 -22.90 -6.73 -27.81
C LYS A 415 -21.41 -6.99 -27.95
N TYR A 416 -20.85 -6.64 -29.09
CA TYR A 416 -19.43 -6.72 -29.41
C TYR A 416 -18.87 -5.31 -29.61
N ILE A 417 -18.29 -4.76 -28.56
CA ILE A 417 -17.69 -3.44 -28.60
C ILE A 417 -16.31 -3.53 -29.27
N PRO A 418 -16.06 -2.81 -30.37
CA PRO A 418 -14.77 -2.84 -31.05
C PRO A 418 -13.61 -2.40 -30.15
N VAL A 419 -12.48 -3.12 -30.22
CA VAL A 419 -11.23 -2.73 -29.56
C VAL A 419 -10.13 -2.58 -30.61
N LEU A 420 -9.69 -1.34 -30.82
CA LEU A 420 -8.63 -1.01 -31.78
C LEU A 420 -7.25 -1.05 -31.10
N ALA A 421 -6.20 -1.00 -31.93
CA ALA A 421 -4.82 -0.86 -31.44
C ALA A 421 -4.64 0.41 -30.60
N GLN A 422 -5.31 1.50 -30.99
CA GLN A 422 -5.32 2.77 -30.26
C GLN A 422 -6.00 2.61 -28.88
N THR A 423 -7.16 1.94 -28.82
CA THR A 423 -7.88 1.66 -27.56
C THR A 423 -6.97 0.98 -26.53
N LEU A 424 -6.19 -0.03 -26.94
CA LEU A 424 -5.26 -0.72 -26.04
C LEU A 424 -4.08 0.17 -25.59
N ARG A 425 -3.63 1.11 -26.43
CA ARG A 425 -2.59 2.07 -26.06
C ARG A 425 -3.09 3.07 -25.02
N ASP A 426 -4.29 3.59 -25.22
CA ASP A 426 -4.92 4.57 -24.32
C ASP A 426 -5.25 3.93 -22.97
N LEU A 427 -5.86 2.75 -22.96
CA LEU A 427 -6.11 2.01 -21.72
C LEU A 427 -4.82 1.73 -20.93
N ARG A 428 -3.72 1.40 -21.61
CA ARG A 428 -2.41 1.22 -20.97
C ARG A 428 -1.88 2.53 -20.38
N ARG A 429 -2.03 3.66 -21.10
CA ARG A 429 -1.63 4.99 -20.62
C ARG A 429 -2.45 5.42 -19.40
N SER A 430 -3.76 5.27 -19.46
CA SER A 430 -4.69 5.51 -18.35
C SER A 430 -4.32 4.66 -17.12
N GLN A 431 -4.09 3.35 -17.30
CA GLN A 431 -3.70 2.46 -16.20
C GLN A 431 -2.35 2.84 -15.58
N GLN A 432 -1.38 3.24 -16.41
CA GLN A 432 -0.07 3.70 -15.91
C GLN A 432 -0.17 5.02 -15.16
N THR A 433 -1.00 5.94 -15.64
CA THR A 433 -1.26 7.22 -14.98
C THR A 433 -1.94 6.98 -13.63
N PHE A 434 -2.96 6.11 -13.59
CA PHE A 434 -3.61 5.71 -12.35
C PHE A 434 -2.64 5.05 -11.35
N ALA A 435 -1.78 4.14 -11.81
CA ALA A 435 -0.74 3.55 -10.96
C ALA A 435 0.26 4.59 -10.43
N TYR A 436 0.59 5.61 -11.22
CA TYR A 436 1.45 6.70 -10.79
C TYR A 436 0.79 7.57 -9.72
N VAL A 437 -0.51 7.90 -9.86
CA VAL A 437 -1.26 8.66 -8.85
C VAL A 437 -1.25 7.90 -7.52
N GLN A 438 -1.56 6.60 -7.55
CA GLN A 438 -1.50 5.75 -6.36
C GLN A 438 -0.08 5.67 -5.78
N TYR A 439 0.95 5.49 -6.61
CA TYR A 439 2.35 5.45 -6.15
C TYR A 439 2.80 6.77 -5.52
N ARG A 440 2.36 7.91 -6.06
CA ARG A 440 2.70 9.23 -5.54
C ARG A 440 2.05 9.47 -4.17
N ALA A 441 0.81 9.03 -4.00
CA ALA A 441 0.07 9.20 -2.75
C ALA A 441 0.46 8.17 -1.68
N MET A 442 0.70 6.92 -2.08
CA MET A 442 0.99 5.79 -1.18
C MET A 442 2.13 4.91 -1.73
N PRO A 443 3.40 5.36 -1.68
CA PRO A 443 4.54 4.58 -2.19
C PRO A 443 4.70 3.21 -1.52
N SER A 444 4.31 3.12 -0.24
CA SER A 444 4.34 1.92 0.60
C SER A 444 3.48 0.77 0.04
N ALA A 445 2.35 1.08 -0.62
CA ALA A 445 1.52 0.09 -1.28
C ALA A 445 2.25 -0.64 -2.42
N PHE A 446 3.23 0.02 -3.05
CA PHE A 446 4.01 -0.54 -4.15
C PHE A 446 5.31 -1.22 -3.68
N TYR A 447 5.53 -1.29 -2.37
CA TYR A 447 6.80 -1.74 -1.80
C TYR A 447 6.97 -3.26 -1.86
N GLY A 448 5.94 -4.01 -1.46
CA GLY A 448 5.92 -5.47 -1.47
C GLY A 448 5.29 -6.09 -2.73
N SER A 449 4.70 -7.27 -2.54
CA SER A 449 3.96 -8.02 -3.57
C SER A 449 2.52 -7.50 -3.73
N MET A 450 1.93 -7.75 -4.89
CA MET A 450 0.61 -7.26 -5.30
C MET A 450 -0.30 -8.41 -5.65
N LEU A 451 -1.49 -8.45 -5.03
CA LEU A 451 -2.55 -9.39 -5.39
C LEU A 451 -3.54 -8.67 -6.31
N GLY A 452 -3.35 -8.82 -7.62
CA GLY A 452 -4.26 -8.28 -8.63
C GLY A 452 -5.15 -9.36 -9.22
N LEU A 453 -6.46 -9.18 -9.16
CA LEU A 453 -7.46 -10.08 -9.73
C LEU A 453 -8.11 -9.42 -10.95
N VAL A 454 -8.02 -10.10 -12.10
CA VAL A 454 -8.58 -9.63 -13.37
C VAL A 454 -9.30 -10.76 -14.10
N SER A 455 -10.13 -10.39 -15.09
CA SER A 455 -10.68 -11.36 -16.05
C SER A 455 -9.61 -11.86 -17.02
N PRO A 456 -9.81 -13.05 -17.63
CA PRO A 456 -8.93 -13.55 -18.69
C PRO A 456 -8.89 -12.59 -19.88
N ALA A 457 -7.79 -12.65 -20.64
CA ALA A 457 -7.59 -11.78 -21.79
C ALA A 457 -8.57 -12.12 -22.92
N ILE A 458 -8.75 -13.40 -23.20
CA ILE A 458 -9.59 -13.95 -24.28
C ILE A 458 -10.57 -14.92 -23.63
N ASP A 459 -11.87 -14.71 -23.90
CA ASP A 459 -12.95 -15.61 -23.49
C ASP A 459 -13.32 -16.57 -24.63
N GLY A 460 -13.13 -16.15 -25.88
CA GLY A 460 -13.45 -16.96 -27.05
C GLY A 460 -13.15 -16.24 -28.36
N TYR A 461 -13.66 -16.81 -29.45
CA TYR A 461 -13.46 -16.32 -30.81
C TYR A 461 -14.79 -16.24 -31.55
N LEU A 462 -14.95 -15.19 -32.35
CA LEU A 462 -16.05 -15.09 -33.33
C LEU A 462 -15.82 -16.09 -34.47
N GLU A 463 -16.85 -16.34 -35.29
CA GLU A 463 -16.75 -17.25 -36.45
C GLU A 463 -15.65 -16.86 -37.44
N SER A 464 -15.35 -15.56 -37.53
CA SER A 464 -14.26 -14.99 -38.32
C SER A 464 -12.86 -15.30 -37.78
N GLY A 465 -12.75 -15.83 -36.56
CA GLY A 465 -11.50 -16.03 -35.82
C GLY A 465 -11.04 -14.81 -35.02
N THR A 466 -11.79 -13.70 -35.00
CA THR A 466 -11.45 -12.53 -34.18
C THR A 466 -11.73 -12.82 -32.69
N PRO A 467 -10.78 -12.59 -31.77
CA PRO A 467 -10.98 -12.87 -30.36
C PRO A 467 -11.97 -11.89 -29.71
N PHE A 468 -12.68 -12.36 -28.69
CA PHE A 468 -13.40 -11.50 -27.75
C PHE A 468 -12.99 -11.81 -26.31
N GLY A 469 -13.02 -10.82 -25.44
CA GLY A 469 -12.52 -10.97 -24.07
C GLY A 469 -12.52 -9.69 -23.26
N SER A 470 -11.55 -9.56 -22.35
CA SER A 470 -11.37 -8.37 -21.51
C SER A 470 -10.07 -7.63 -21.82
N ALA A 471 -10.18 -6.32 -21.99
CA ALA A 471 -9.03 -5.45 -22.13
C ALA A 471 -8.12 -5.43 -20.87
N SER A 472 -8.68 -5.63 -19.66
CA SER A 472 -7.89 -5.67 -18.42
C SER A 472 -6.98 -6.91 -18.37
N GLY A 473 -7.48 -8.07 -18.82
CA GLY A 473 -6.69 -9.29 -18.96
C GLY A 473 -5.51 -9.12 -19.92
N HIS A 474 -5.74 -8.45 -21.05
CA HIS A 474 -4.68 -8.15 -22.04
C HIS A 474 -3.57 -7.24 -21.49
N ILE A 475 -3.92 -6.26 -20.63
CA ILE A 475 -2.91 -5.40 -19.99
C ILE A 475 -2.02 -6.22 -19.06
N TYR A 476 -2.61 -7.14 -18.30
CA TYR A 476 -1.88 -8.02 -17.40
C TYR A 476 -0.96 -8.99 -18.17
N GLU A 477 -1.49 -9.65 -19.20
CA GLU A 477 -0.77 -10.60 -20.04
C GLU A 477 0.43 -9.96 -20.75
N LYS A 478 0.32 -8.69 -21.19
CA LYS A 478 1.39 -7.95 -21.86
C LYS A 478 2.27 -7.14 -20.90
N MET A 479 2.12 -7.32 -19.59
CA MET A 479 2.89 -6.59 -18.60
C MET A 479 4.38 -6.97 -18.66
N PRO A 480 5.33 -6.00 -18.65
CA PRO A 480 6.76 -6.30 -18.66
C PRO A 480 7.18 -7.23 -17.51
N ARG A 481 8.11 -8.16 -17.77
CA ARG A 481 8.54 -9.21 -16.81
C ARG A 481 8.87 -8.67 -15.41
N PHE A 482 9.59 -7.55 -15.31
CA PHE A 482 9.97 -6.99 -14.01
C PHE A 482 8.79 -6.37 -13.25
N THR A 483 7.77 -5.83 -13.94
CA THR A 483 6.56 -5.33 -13.29
C THR A 483 5.66 -6.50 -12.88
N ARG A 484 5.56 -7.53 -13.73
CA ARG A 484 4.84 -8.77 -13.43
C ARG A 484 5.43 -9.52 -12.23
N ALA A 485 6.74 -9.42 -12.01
CA ALA A 485 7.42 -10.03 -10.87
C ALA A 485 6.98 -9.49 -9.50
N LYS A 486 6.20 -8.41 -9.44
CA LYS A 486 5.53 -7.96 -8.21
C LYS A 486 4.18 -8.61 -7.97
N TYR A 487 3.57 -9.20 -8.99
CA TYR A 487 2.26 -9.82 -8.85
C TYR A 487 2.39 -11.27 -8.41
N VAL A 488 1.53 -11.65 -7.48
CA VAL A 488 1.47 -13.01 -6.91
C VAL A 488 0.99 -14.03 -7.94
N LEU A 489 -0.04 -13.68 -8.71
CA LEU A 489 -0.75 -14.63 -9.56
C LEU A 489 -0.14 -14.72 -10.97
N PRO A 490 0.13 -15.94 -11.48
CA PRO A 490 0.39 -16.14 -12.90
C PRO A 490 -0.88 -15.86 -13.73
N ASN A 491 -0.73 -15.53 -15.01
CA ASN A 491 -1.85 -15.08 -15.85
C ASN A 491 -2.86 -16.22 -16.11
N GLU A 492 -2.34 -17.45 -16.20
CA GLU A 492 -3.06 -18.68 -16.47
C GLU A 492 -4.16 -18.95 -15.41
N VAL A 493 -3.98 -18.49 -14.17
CA VAL A 493 -4.97 -18.63 -13.10
C VAL A 493 -6.29 -17.92 -13.42
N PHE A 494 -6.26 -16.84 -14.21
CA PHE A 494 -7.48 -16.11 -14.55
C PHE A 494 -8.37 -16.85 -15.55
N GLY A 495 -7.81 -17.83 -16.29
CA GLY A 495 -8.54 -18.66 -17.25
C GLY A 495 -9.22 -19.89 -16.63
N ILE A 496 -9.07 -20.14 -15.33
CA ILE A 496 -9.71 -21.28 -14.66
C ILE A 496 -11.23 -21.06 -14.60
N GLU A 497 -11.99 -21.94 -15.24
CA GLU A 497 -13.45 -21.82 -15.36
C GLU A 497 -14.18 -22.17 -14.05
N ASN A 498 -13.75 -23.23 -13.35
CA ASN A 498 -14.41 -23.65 -12.11
C ASN A 498 -14.15 -22.62 -10.98
N TYR A 499 -15.22 -21.98 -10.52
CA TYR A 499 -15.18 -20.90 -9.52
C TYR A 499 -14.51 -21.32 -8.21
N ASP A 500 -14.88 -22.47 -7.64
CA ASP A 500 -14.34 -22.94 -6.36
C ASP A 500 -12.86 -23.30 -6.46
N THR A 501 -12.47 -24.02 -7.52
CA THR A 501 -11.07 -24.38 -7.80
C THR A 501 -10.21 -23.14 -8.03
N LYS A 502 -10.71 -22.15 -8.79
CA LYS A 502 -10.01 -20.90 -9.06
C LYS A 502 -9.66 -20.16 -7.76
N TYR A 503 -10.64 -19.96 -6.89
CA TYR A 503 -10.42 -19.23 -5.63
C TYR A 503 -9.55 -19.99 -4.65
N TYR A 504 -9.68 -21.32 -4.58
CA TYR A 504 -8.75 -22.12 -3.78
C TYR A 504 -7.31 -21.91 -4.22
N ILE A 505 -7.03 -22.01 -5.53
CA ILE A 505 -5.68 -21.83 -6.07
C ILE A 505 -5.16 -20.43 -5.80
N ILE A 506 -5.99 -19.40 -6.00
CA ILE A 506 -5.63 -18.01 -5.69
C ILE A 506 -5.23 -17.88 -4.21
N CYS A 507 -6.04 -18.41 -3.30
CA CYS A 507 -5.75 -18.35 -1.86
C CYS A 507 -4.48 -19.12 -1.50
N ARG A 508 -4.28 -20.33 -2.06
CA ARG A 508 -3.06 -21.11 -1.84
C ARG A 508 -1.80 -20.38 -2.31
N LEU A 509 -1.86 -19.69 -3.44
CA LEU A 509 -0.73 -18.91 -3.94
C LEU A 509 -0.52 -17.64 -3.09
N ALA A 510 -1.59 -16.95 -2.72
CA ALA A 510 -1.50 -15.67 -2.01
C ALA A 510 -1.13 -15.80 -0.53
N VAL A 511 -1.62 -16.83 0.18
CA VAL A 511 -1.32 -17.03 1.60
C VAL A 511 0.16 -17.39 1.83
N GLU A 512 0.84 -17.98 0.83
CA GLU A 512 2.28 -18.23 0.90
C GLU A 512 3.11 -16.93 1.00
N HIS A 513 2.59 -15.82 0.46
CA HIS A 513 3.20 -14.51 0.56
C HIS A 513 2.84 -13.80 1.86
N ASP A 514 3.85 -13.41 2.63
CA ASP A 514 3.72 -12.56 3.81
C ASP A 514 3.97 -11.07 3.49
N ASP A 515 4.38 -10.76 2.26
CA ASP A 515 4.87 -9.45 1.83
C ASP A 515 3.87 -8.66 0.97
N ILE A 516 2.59 -9.04 0.98
CA ILE A 516 1.56 -8.36 0.19
C ILE A 516 1.29 -6.96 0.76
N THR A 517 1.44 -5.93 -0.08
CA THR A 517 1.20 -4.52 0.29
C THR A 517 0.06 -3.86 -0.49
N TYR A 518 -0.42 -4.51 -1.56
CA TYR A 518 -1.46 -4.00 -2.44
C TYR A 518 -2.41 -5.12 -2.84
N ILE A 519 -3.70 -4.86 -2.78
CA ILE A 519 -4.74 -5.77 -3.28
C ILE A 519 -5.63 -5.02 -4.27
N GLY A 520 -5.96 -5.63 -5.40
CA GLY A 520 -6.81 -4.99 -6.41
C GLY A 520 -7.76 -5.98 -7.05
N SER A 521 -9.04 -5.63 -7.07
CA SER A 521 -10.10 -6.32 -7.83
C SER A 521 -11.17 -5.32 -8.19
N ALA A 522 -11.83 -5.49 -9.33
CA ALA A 522 -12.90 -4.59 -9.75
C ALA A 522 -14.08 -4.58 -8.77
N ASN A 523 -14.48 -5.74 -8.24
CA ASN A 523 -15.62 -5.87 -7.32
C ASN A 523 -15.16 -6.31 -5.91
N PRO A 524 -15.59 -5.62 -4.83
CA PRO A 524 -15.19 -5.92 -3.45
C PRO A 524 -15.70 -7.28 -2.92
N SER A 525 -16.75 -7.87 -3.51
CA SER A 525 -17.16 -9.25 -3.20
C SER A 525 -16.07 -10.29 -3.43
N THR A 526 -15.09 -9.98 -4.29
CA THR A 526 -13.89 -10.80 -4.47
C THR A 526 -13.15 -11.00 -3.14
N PHE A 527 -13.09 -9.96 -2.31
CA PHE A 527 -12.38 -10.00 -1.03
C PHE A 527 -13.13 -10.85 -0.01
N HIS A 528 -14.46 -10.75 0.04
CA HIS A 528 -15.30 -11.68 0.82
C HIS A 528 -15.00 -13.13 0.46
N ARG A 529 -14.98 -13.44 -0.84
CA ARG A 529 -14.72 -14.80 -1.32
C ARG A 529 -13.32 -15.31 -0.98
N LEU A 530 -12.30 -14.47 -1.06
CA LEU A 530 -10.94 -14.83 -0.62
C LEU A 530 -10.92 -15.18 0.86
N LEU A 531 -11.52 -14.33 1.70
CA LEU A 531 -11.51 -14.52 3.15
C LEU A 531 -12.31 -15.76 3.56
N GLU A 532 -13.47 -15.99 2.94
CA GLU A 532 -14.29 -17.18 3.13
C GLU A 532 -13.51 -18.46 2.74
N THR A 533 -12.83 -18.44 1.60
CA THR A 533 -12.04 -19.61 1.14
C THR A 533 -10.88 -19.90 2.09
N ILE A 534 -10.18 -18.86 2.56
CA ILE A 534 -9.07 -19.00 3.52
C ILE A 534 -9.56 -19.57 4.85
N ASN A 535 -10.68 -19.07 5.37
CA ASN A 535 -11.23 -19.54 6.64
C ASN A 535 -11.81 -20.97 6.54
N SER A 536 -12.54 -21.27 5.46
CA SER A 536 -13.18 -22.59 5.28
C SER A 536 -12.21 -23.70 4.85
N ARG A 537 -11.11 -23.34 4.17
CA ARG A 537 -10.12 -24.28 3.61
C ARG A 537 -8.71 -24.04 4.14
N GLY A 538 -8.57 -23.43 5.31
CA GLY A 538 -7.27 -23.04 5.88
C GLY A 538 -6.31 -24.23 6.07
N ASP A 539 -6.77 -25.31 6.71
CA ASP A 539 -5.95 -26.51 6.92
C ASP A 539 -5.44 -27.10 5.61
N ASP A 540 -6.31 -27.08 4.60
CA ASP A 540 -6.03 -27.59 3.27
C ASP A 540 -4.94 -26.78 2.56
N ILE A 541 -5.07 -25.45 2.63
CA ILE A 541 -4.12 -24.50 2.07
C ILE A 541 -2.77 -24.63 2.78
N MET A 542 -2.76 -24.76 4.11
CA MET A 542 -1.54 -24.85 4.91
C MET A 542 -0.79 -26.15 4.62
N ALA A 543 -1.51 -27.27 4.46
CA ALA A 543 -0.92 -28.53 4.03
C ALA A 543 -0.27 -28.42 2.65
N ASP A 544 -0.94 -27.78 1.68
CA ASP A 544 -0.41 -27.55 0.33
C ASP A 544 0.80 -26.60 0.32
N ILE A 545 0.82 -25.59 1.19
CA ILE A 545 1.99 -24.70 1.37
C ILE A 545 3.16 -25.47 1.99
N GLU A 546 2.91 -26.27 3.02
CA GLU A 546 3.94 -27.05 3.72
C GLU A 546 4.62 -28.07 2.79
N SER A 547 3.83 -28.80 1.99
CA SER A 547 4.33 -29.80 1.03
C SER A 547 4.84 -29.20 -0.28
N GLY A 548 4.48 -27.96 -0.59
CA GLY A 548 4.76 -27.33 -1.89
C GLY A 548 3.92 -27.90 -3.02
N THR A 549 2.68 -28.33 -2.73
CA THR A 549 1.74 -28.90 -3.71
C THR A 549 0.52 -28.00 -3.91
N CYS A 550 -0.38 -28.45 -4.79
CA CYS A 550 -1.71 -27.89 -4.96
C CYS A 550 -2.66 -29.03 -5.32
N ARG A 551 -3.62 -29.34 -4.46
CA ARG A 551 -4.50 -30.51 -4.66
C ARG A 551 -5.36 -30.50 -5.93
N TYR A 552 -5.68 -29.32 -6.47
CA TYR A 552 -6.49 -29.20 -7.68
C TYR A 552 -5.68 -29.19 -8.98
N LEU A 553 -4.36 -29.36 -8.89
CA LEU A 553 -3.45 -29.20 -10.03
C LEU A 553 -3.77 -30.16 -11.19
N ASP A 554 -4.21 -31.38 -10.87
CA ASP A 554 -4.55 -32.41 -11.86
C ASP A 554 -5.96 -32.23 -12.46
N THR A 555 -6.74 -31.27 -11.96
CA THR A 555 -8.06 -30.90 -12.53
C THR A 555 -7.96 -29.81 -13.60
N LEU A 556 -6.77 -29.25 -13.80
CA LEU A 556 -6.52 -28.13 -14.71
C LEU A 556 -6.01 -28.63 -16.07
N ASP A 557 -6.11 -27.79 -17.09
CA ASP A 557 -5.41 -28.04 -18.35
C ASP A 557 -3.88 -28.05 -18.17
N GLU A 558 -3.18 -28.78 -19.03
CA GLU A 558 -1.73 -29.01 -18.88
C GLU A 558 -0.91 -27.71 -18.94
N THR A 559 -1.39 -26.67 -19.65
CA THR A 559 -0.70 -25.37 -19.74
C THR A 559 -0.75 -24.66 -18.39
N THR A 560 -1.94 -24.56 -17.81
CA THR A 560 -2.14 -23.95 -16.48
C THR A 560 -1.45 -24.75 -15.39
N ALA A 561 -1.59 -26.08 -15.40
CA ALA A 561 -0.94 -26.96 -14.43
C ALA A 561 0.58 -26.82 -14.48
N THR A 562 1.19 -26.80 -15.67
CA THR A 562 2.63 -26.59 -15.83
C THR A 562 3.08 -25.21 -15.35
N ALA A 563 2.31 -24.16 -15.63
CA ALA A 563 2.62 -22.80 -15.16
C ALA A 563 2.64 -22.73 -13.63
N LEU A 564 1.66 -23.36 -12.97
CA LEU A 564 1.58 -23.43 -11.50
C LEU A 564 2.71 -24.27 -10.90
N ARG A 565 2.95 -25.50 -11.42
CA ARG A 565 4.03 -26.41 -10.95
C ARG A 565 5.39 -25.71 -10.87
N ARG A 566 5.70 -24.81 -11.80
CA ARG A 566 6.97 -24.06 -11.81
C ARG A 566 7.17 -23.18 -10.58
N GLY A 567 6.09 -22.66 -9.98
CA GLY A 567 6.12 -21.75 -8.84
C GLY A 567 6.02 -22.42 -7.48
N LEU A 568 5.38 -23.60 -7.38
CA LEU A 568 5.11 -24.25 -6.09
C LEU A 568 6.38 -24.78 -5.42
N ARG A 569 6.64 -24.38 -4.17
CA ARG A 569 7.77 -24.84 -3.37
C ARG A 569 7.30 -25.14 -1.93
N PRO A 570 7.92 -26.12 -1.23
CA PRO A 570 7.61 -26.37 0.18
C PRO A 570 7.98 -25.15 1.04
N ASN A 571 7.05 -24.71 1.88
CA ASN A 571 7.25 -23.60 2.82
C ASN A 571 6.65 -23.93 4.22
N PRO A 572 7.28 -24.85 4.96
CA PRO A 572 6.79 -25.30 6.27
C PRO A 572 6.79 -24.19 7.33
N GLU A 573 7.68 -23.20 7.22
CA GLU A 573 7.74 -22.06 8.14
C GLU A 573 6.50 -21.20 8.01
N ARG A 574 6.12 -20.84 6.78
CA ARG A 574 4.88 -20.08 6.53
C ARG A 574 3.65 -20.87 6.94
N ALA A 575 3.57 -22.15 6.61
CA ALA A 575 2.44 -22.99 7.00
C ALA A 575 2.26 -23.05 8.52
N ARG A 576 3.36 -23.18 9.28
CA ARG A 576 3.31 -23.14 10.75
C ARG A 576 2.83 -21.79 11.28
N ALA A 577 3.42 -20.70 10.79
CA ALA A 577 3.03 -19.35 11.19
C ALA A 577 1.53 -19.08 10.93
N MET A 578 0.99 -19.61 9.84
CA MET A 578 -0.45 -19.52 9.54
C MET A 578 -1.29 -20.37 10.49
N ARG A 579 -0.92 -21.63 10.76
CA ARG A 579 -1.66 -22.50 11.68
C ARG A 579 -1.78 -21.90 13.09
N ASP A 580 -0.75 -21.22 13.56
CA ASP A 580 -0.77 -20.55 14.87
C ASP A 580 -1.92 -19.51 14.97
N PHE A 581 -2.31 -18.87 13.86
CA PHE A 581 -3.47 -17.95 13.84
C PHE A 581 -4.82 -18.67 13.85
N PHE A 582 -4.94 -19.83 13.21
CA PHE A 582 -6.19 -20.60 13.14
C PHE A 582 -6.43 -21.46 14.39
N ALA A 583 -5.43 -21.65 15.25
CA ALA A 583 -5.51 -22.50 16.43
C ALA A 583 -6.51 -22.03 17.51
N GLU A 584 -6.96 -20.78 17.44
CA GLU A 584 -7.86 -20.17 18.44
C GLU A 584 -9.36 -20.32 18.10
N GLY A 585 -9.72 -20.97 16.98
CA GLY A 585 -11.12 -21.16 16.57
C GLY A 585 -11.84 -19.86 16.18
N ARG A 586 -11.11 -18.75 16.03
CA ARG A 586 -11.60 -17.48 15.49
C ARG A 586 -11.49 -17.46 13.97
N GLU A 587 -12.39 -16.74 13.31
CA GLU A 587 -12.17 -16.38 11.91
C GLU A 587 -10.94 -15.48 11.79
N ALA A 588 -10.11 -15.76 10.79
CA ALA A 588 -8.97 -14.93 10.43
C ALA A 588 -9.42 -13.73 9.60
N ASP A 589 -8.68 -12.63 9.79
CA ASP A 589 -8.79 -11.38 9.06
C ASP A 589 -7.58 -11.20 8.13
N PHE A 590 -7.68 -10.35 7.12
CA PHE A 590 -6.54 -10.07 6.24
C PHE A 590 -5.33 -9.53 7.01
N SER A 591 -5.54 -8.83 8.13
CA SER A 591 -4.45 -8.35 8.98
C SER A 591 -3.64 -9.45 9.65
N ASP A 592 -4.21 -10.65 9.84
CA ASP A 592 -3.52 -11.77 10.49
C ASP A 592 -2.42 -12.35 9.60
N PHE A 593 -2.69 -12.43 8.28
CA PHE A 593 -1.76 -13.06 7.34
C PHE A 593 -1.10 -12.10 6.35
N TRP A 594 -1.70 -10.93 6.09
CA TRP A 594 -1.15 -9.84 5.27
C TRP A 594 -1.16 -8.50 6.02
N PRO A 595 -0.34 -8.36 7.09
CA PRO A 595 -0.35 -7.17 7.94
C PRO A 595 0.18 -5.89 7.25
N TYR A 596 0.82 -6.04 6.07
CA TYR A 596 1.45 -4.93 5.36
C TYR A 596 0.60 -4.31 4.25
N VAL A 597 -0.66 -4.75 4.08
CA VAL A 597 -1.56 -4.17 3.06
C VAL A 597 -1.78 -2.68 3.38
N LYS A 598 -1.48 -1.82 2.40
CA LYS A 598 -1.66 -0.36 2.52
C LYS A 598 -2.78 0.16 1.62
N LEU A 599 -3.10 -0.57 0.56
CA LEU A 599 -4.02 -0.08 -0.46
C LEU A 599 -4.84 -1.22 -1.05
N VAL A 600 -6.15 -0.99 -1.12
CA VAL A 600 -7.13 -1.84 -1.80
C VAL A 600 -7.76 -1.02 -2.92
N THR A 601 -7.61 -1.47 -4.16
CA THR A 601 -8.22 -0.79 -5.31
C THR A 601 -9.43 -1.56 -5.82
N THR A 602 -10.60 -0.92 -5.79
CA THR A 602 -11.88 -1.54 -6.16
C THR A 602 -12.95 -0.49 -6.48
N TRP A 603 -14.11 -0.89 -6.99
CA TRP A 603 -15.27 0.00 -7.09
C TRP A 603 -15.85 0.29 -5.70
N THR A 604 -16.06 1.57 -5.41
CA THR A 604 -16.47 2.07 -4.08
C THR A 604 -17.90 2.61 -4.07
N GLY A 605 -18.50 2.88 -5.23
CA GLY A 605 -19.86 3.41 -5.37
C GLY A 605 -20.93 2.36 -5.70
N GLY A 606 -22.20 2.75 -5.60
CA GLY A 606 -23.36 1.90 -5.90
C GLY A 606 -23.39 0.63 -5.04
N SER A 607 -23.82 -0.49 -5.63
CA SER A 607 -23.89 -1.78 -4.92
C SER A 607 -22.54 -2.33 -4.43
N CYS A 608 -21.42 -1.88 -5.04
CA CYS A 608 -20.09 -2.23 -4.55
C CYS A 608 -19.75 -1.54 -3.22
N GLY A 609 -20.28 -0.34 -2.95
CA GLY A 609 -20.03 0.38 -1.71
C GLY A 609 -20.48 -0.38 -0.45
N ILE A 610 -21.62 -1.07 -0.55
CA ILE A 610 -22.18 -1.90 0.54
C ILE A 610 -21.24 -3.08 0.84
N SER A 611 -20.84 -3.83 -0.19
CA SER A 611 -19.92 -4.96 -0.04
C SER A 611 -18.52 -4.53 0.43
N LEU A 612 -18.06 -3.33 0.05
CA LEU A 612 -16.81 -2.77 0.53
C LEU A 612 -16.89 -2.39 2.02
N LYS A 613 -17.98 -1.75 2.45
CA LYS A 613 -18.19 -1.33 3.85
C LYS A 613 -18.11 -2.52 4.82
N SER A 614 -18.64 -3.67 4.43
CA SER A 614 -18.61 -4.89 5.25
C SER A 614 -17.24 -5.58 5.30
N ILE A 615 -16.43 -5.51 4.23
CA ILE A 615 -15.12 -6.20 4.19
C ILE A 615 -13.94 -5.33 4.61
N LEU A 616 -14.02 -4.00 4.43
CA LEU A 616 -12.90 -3.10 4.71
C LEU A 616 -12.39 -3.18 6.17
N PRO A 617 -13.24 -3.35 7.20
CA PRO A 617 -12.79 -3.53 8.59
C PRO A 617 -11.93 -4.78 8.83
N ARG A 618 -11.99 -5.78 7.93
CA ARG A 618 -11.20 -7.02 8.00
C ARG A 618 -9.77 -6.84 7.46
N PHE A 619 -9.42 -5.65 6.94
CA PHE A 619 -8.06 -5.30 6.49
C PHE A 619 -7.26 -4.60 7.61
N PRO A 620 -5.92 -4.49 7.50
CA PRO A 620 -5.12 -3.65 8.40
C PRO A 620 -5.68 -2.23 8.51
N ARG A 621 -5.66 -1.67 9.73
CA ARG A 621 -6.30 -0.37 10.05
C ARG A 621 -5.81 0.81 9.20
N ASP A 622 -4.61 0.74 8.65
CA ASP A 622 -4.01 1.76 7.78
C ASP A 622 -4.22 1.48 6.28
N THR A 623 -5.05 0.50 5.94
CA THR A 623 -5.42 0.19 4.56
C THR A 623 -6.37 1.24 3.99
N LYS A 624 -6.02 1.80 2.84
CA LYS A 624 -6.87 2.74 2.10
C LYS A 624 -7.61 2.06 0.94
N ALA A 625 -8.92 2.24 0.87
CA ALA A 625 -9.70 1.86 -0.30
C ALA A 625 -9.67 2.99 -1.35
N VAL A 626 -9.37 2.64 -2.61
CA VAL A 626 -9.25 3.58 -3.73
C VAL A 626 -10.18 3.17 -4.86
N GLU A 627 -10.95 4.14 -5.34
CA GLU A 627 -11.86 3.97 -6.48
C GLU A 627 -11.08 3.60 -7.75
N LEU A 628 -11.49 2.52 -8.41
CA LEU A 628 -10.90 2.05 -9.66
C LEU A 628 -11.16 3.02 -10.83
N GLY A 629 -12.25 3.79 -10.72
CA GLY A 629 -12.74 4.73 -11.72
C GLY A 629 -13.96 4.17 -12.45
N TYR A 630 -14.66 5.07 -13.14
CA TYR A 630 -15.79 4.69 -13.99
C TYR A 630 -15.27 3.97 -15.24
N MET A 631 -15.61 2.69 -15.34
CA MET A 631 -15.15 1.79 -16.40
C MET A 631 -16.31 0.91 -16.87
N SER A 632 -16.39 0.69 -18.18
CA SER A 632 -17.32 -0.23 -18.83
C SER A 632 -16.63 -0.97 -19.99
N SER A 633 -17.36 -1.84 -20.69
CA SER A 633 -16.85 -2.51 -21.89
C SER A 633 -16.71 -1.54 -23.07
N GLU A 634 -17.52 -0.47 -23.08
CA GLU A 634 -17.53 0.64 -24.05
C GLU A 634 -16.36 1.58 -23.85
N VAL A 635 -16.03 1.94 -22.61
CA VAL A 635 -15.04 2.99 -22.33
C VAL A 635 -14.41 2.87 -20.94
N ARG A 636 -13.13 3.26 -20.84
CA ARG A 636 -12.57 3.73 -19.56
C ARG A 636 -12.92 5.19 -19.41
N GLY A 637 -13.99 5.47 -18.67
CA GLY A 637 -14.54 6.81 -18.59
C GLY A 637 -13.74 7.74 -17.68
N THR A 638 -13.17 7.25 -16.58
CA THR A 638 -12.34 8.10 -15.69
C THR A 638 -11.01 7.48 -15.24
N ILE A 639 -10.12 8.36 -14.75
CA ILE A 639 -8.93 8.04 -13.96
C ILE A 639 -9.11 8.68 -12.59
N THR A 640 -9.02 7.91 -11.50
CA THR A 640 -9.03 8.46 -10.14
C THR A 640 -7.74 9.25 -9.91
N ILE A 641 -7.86 10.57 -9.71
CA ILE A 641 -6.71 11.51 -9.60
C ILE A 641 -6.40 11.91 -8.16
N ASP A 642 -7.31 11.64 -7.24
CA ASP A 642 -7.18 11.94 -5.83
C ASP A 642 -7.70 10.74 -5.02
N LEU A 643 -6.85 10.24 -4.12
CA LEU A 643 -7.18 9.11 -3.28
C LEU A 643 -8.01 9.53 -2.05
N GLU A 644 -8.01 10.80 -1.66
CA GLU A 644 -8.81 11.27 -0.52
C GLU A 644 -10.29 11.40 -0.91
N THR A 645 -10.56 12.10 -2.00
CA THR A 645 -11.94 12.31 -2.48
C THR A 645 -12.45 11.22 -3.39
N ASN A 646 -11.59 10.31 -3.86
CA ASN A 646 -11.87 9.36 -4.93
C ASN A 646 -12.41 10.04 -6.22
N GLY A 647 -12.02 11.30 -6.47
CA GLY A 647 -12.41 12.06 -7.65
C GLY A 647 -11.86 11.46 -8.94
N GLY A 648 -12.76 11.10 -9.87
CA GLY A 648 -12.40 10.58 -11.19
C GLY A 648 -12.39 11.67 -12.25
N ILE A 649 -11.24 11.98 -12.84
CA ILE A 649 -11.18 12.85 -14.02
C ILE A 649 -11.64 12.07 -15.26
N PRO A 650 -12.55 12.60 -16.10
CA PRO A 650 -12.86 11.98 -17.39
C PRO A 650 -11.60 11.80 -18.24
N THR A 651 -11.55 10.75 -19.06
CA THR A 651 -10.42 10.48 -19.99
C THR A 651 -10.42 11.44 -21.18
N ILE A 652 -10.35 12.74 -20.91
CA ILE A 652 -10.52 13.85 -21.87
C ILE A 652 -9.47 13.87 -23.00
N GLN A 653 -8.36 13.13 -22.83
CA GLN A 653 -7.31 12.99 -23.84
C GLN A 653 -7.51 11.78 -24.77
N GLU A 654 -8.56 10.98 -24.53
CA GLU A 654 -8.78 9.68 -25.17
C GLU A 654 -10.17 9.62 -25.84
N ASN A 655 -11.20 10.11 -25.15
CA ASN A 655 -12.59 10.06 -25.59
C ASN A 655 -13.21 11.45 -25.57
N PHE A 656 -14.24 11.66 -26.38
CA PHE A 656 -15.08 12.86 -26.34
C PHE A 656 -16.37 12.56 -25.56
N PHE A 657 -16.73 13.45 -24.62
CA PHE A 657 -17.86 13.27 -23.72
C PHE A 657 -18.90 14.38 -23.91
N GLU A 658 -20.16 13.98 -23.96
CA GLU A 658 -21.31 14.88 -23.89
C GLU A 658 -22.20 14.48 -22.70
N PHE A 659 -22.94 15.43 -22.17
CA PHE A 659 -23.76 15.26 -20.98
C PHE A 659 -25.13 15.89 -21.14
N ALA A 660 -26.17 15.26 -20.61
CA ALA A 660 -27.49 15.88 -20.44
C ALA A 660 -27.80 16.01 -18.96
N ASP A 661 -28.24 17.18 -18.51
CA ASP A 661 -28.74 17.35 -17.14
C ASP A 661 -29.89 16.35 -16.91
N ARG A 662 -29.82 15.57 -15.83
CA ARG A 662 -30.78 14.49 -15.59
C ARG A 662 -32.21 15.02 -15.56
N ASP A 663 -32.43 16.08 -14.80
CA ASP A 663 -33.78 16.53 -14.46
C ASP A 663 -34.43 17.13 -15.71
N THR A 664 -33.72 17.99 -16.46
CA THR A 664 -34.26 18.56 -17.71
C THR A 664 -34.39 17.52 -18.84
N TRP A 665 -33.48 16.54 -18.89
CA TRP A 665 -33.58 15.44 -19.85
C TRP A 665 -34.81 14.58 -19.62
N GLU A 666 -35.16 14.30 -18.36
CA GLU A 666 -36.38 13.57 -18.02
C GLU A 666 -37.66 14.38 -18.31
N GLU A 667 -37.59 15.72 -18.24
CA GLU A 667 -38.69 16.63 -18.59
C GLU A 667 -38.92 16.77 -20.11
N GLY A 668 -38.02 16.23 -20.93
CA GLY A 668 -38.15 16.22 -22.38
C GLY A 668 -37.21 17.18 -23.11
N GLU A 669 -36.40 17.97 -22.40
CA GLU A 669 -35.36 18.78 -23.02
C GLU A 669 -34.27 17.87 -23.60
N ARG A 670 -33.74 18.23 -24.78
CA ARG A 670 -32.75 17.43 -25.51
C ARG A 670 -31.48 18.23 -25.78
N GLN A 671 -31.01 18.94 -24.75
CA GLN A 671 -29.77 19.69 -24.80
C GLN A 671 -28.61 18.83 -24.29
N LEU A 672 -27.50 18.82 -25.04
CA LEU A 672 -26.24 18.25 -24.60
C LEU A 672 -25.20 19.35 -24.38
N ILE A 673 -24.40 19.19 -23.34
CA ILE A 673 -23.29 20.08 -22.98
C ILE A 673 -21.96 19.31 -22.95
N GLY A 674 -20.86 20.05 -23.04
CA GLY A 674 -19.52 19.47 -22.97
C GLY A 674 -19.04 19.29 -21.53
N VAL A 675 -17.93 18.57 -21.36
CA VAL A 675 -17.33 18.35 -20.03
C VAL A 675 -16.96 19.64 -19.29
N ALA A 676 -16.71 20.75 -19.98
CA ALA A 676 -16.31 22.01 -19.35
C ALA A 676 -17.48 22.74 -18.66
N ASP A 677 -18.71 22.39 -19.01
CA ASP A 677 -19.94 23.09 -18.59
C ASP A 677 -20.65 22.38 -17.43
N LEU A 678 -20.04 21.33 -16.86
CA LEU A 678 -20.64 20.58 -15.76
C LEU A 678 -20.56 21.35 -14.44
N GLU A 679 -21.63 21.26 -13.66
CA GLU A 679 -21.75 21.94 -12.37
C GLU A 679 -21.67 20.94 -11.21
N ILE A 680 -20.96 21.32 -10.14
CA ILE A 680 -20.84 20.50 -8.93
C ILE A 680 -22.22 20.21 -8.35
N GLY A 681 -22.45 18.96 -7.95
CA GLY A 681 -23.68 18.54 -7.28
C GLY A 681 -24.83 18.22 -8.21
N LYS A 682 -24.68 18.42 -9.52
CA LYS A 682 -25.64 17.98 -10.53
C LYS A 682 -25.32 16.57 -11.04
N ASP A 683 -26.38 15.88 -11.45
CA ASP A 683 -26.33 14.55 -12.06
C ASP A 683 -26.63 14.66 -13.55
N TYR A 684 -25.89 13.91 -14.37
CA TYR A 684 -25.97 13.98 -15.81
C TYR A 684 -26.02 12.60 -16.46
N TYR A 685 -26.83 12.45 -17.51
CA TYR A 685 -26.72 11.35 -18.44
C TYR A 685 -25.44 11.48 -19.27
N LEU A 686 -24.70 10.38 -19.41
CA LEU A 686 -23.44 10.33 -20.13
C LEU A 686 -23.61 9.82 -21.57
N PHE A 687 -23.03 10.56 -22.52
CA PHE A 687 -22.88 10.14 -23.91
C PHE A 687 -21.40 10.16 -24.28
N VAL A 688 -20.96 9.17 -25.04
CA VAL A 688 -19.54 9.01 -25.36
C VAL A 688 -19.29 8.84 -26.86
N THR A 689 -18.23 9.49 -27.32
CA THR A 689 -17.64 9.27 -28.63
C THR A 689 -16.22 8.74 -28.46
N THR A 690 -15.97 7.53 -28.94
CA THR A 690 -14.69 6.84 -28.82
C THR A 690 -13.99 6.72 -30.18
N PRO A 691 -12.66 6.63 -30.21
CA PRO A 691 -11.93 6.28 -31.44
C PRO A 691 -12.33 4.93 -32.03
N ALA A 692 -12.96 4.05 -31.25
CA ALA A 692 -13.34 2.69 -31.62
C ALA A 692 -14.74 2.57 -32.25
N GLY A 693 -15.34 3.69 -32.67
CA GLY A 693 -16.56 3.67 -33.49
C GLY A 693 -17.87 3.75 -32.73
N LEU A 694 -17.82 4.01 -31.42
CA LEU A 694 -19.00 4.49 -30.69
C LEU A 694 -19.10 6.00 -30.90
N TYR A 695 -20.16 6.49 -31.54
CA TYR A 695 -20.36 7.90 -31.86
C TYR A 695 -21.66 8.40 -31.22
N ARG A 696 -21.59 9.44 -30.36
CA ARG A 696 -22.70 9.94 -29.53
C ARG A 696 -23.49 8.80 -28.89
N TYR A 697 -22.75 7.81 -28.40
CA TYR A 697 -23.32 6.58 -27.87
C TYR A 697 -23.96 6.87 -26.51
N ASN A 698 -25.24 6.55 -26.38
CA ASN A 698 -25.95 6.68 -25.11
C ASN A 698 -25.52 5.57 -24.16
N MET A 699 -24.74 5.92 -23.13
CA MET A 699 -24.32 4.95 -22.10
C MET A 699 -25.50 4.53 -21.22
N ASN A 700 -26.56 5.34 -21.18
CA ASN A 700 -27.66 5.25 -20.24
C ASN A 700 -27.14 5.15 -18.79
N ASP A 701 -26.06 5.87 -18.51
CA ASP A 701 -25.42 5.99 -17.20
C ASP A 701 -25.58 7.40 -16.69
N ILE A 702 -25.92 7.51 -15.40
CA ILE A 702 -25.99 8.77 -14.68
C ILE A 702 -24.68 8.92 -13.89
N VAL A 703 -24.02 10.06 -14.09
CA VAL A 703 -22.80 10.44 -13.39
C VAL A 703 -23.01 11.75 -12.63
N GLY A 704 -22.44 11.83 -11.44
CA GLY A 704 -22.54 13.00 -10.57
C GLY A 704 -21.22 13.74 -10.53
N VAL A 705 -21.26 15.08 -10.53
CA VAL A 705 -20.06 15.92 -10.47
C VAL A 705 -19.63 16.12 -9.03
N THR A 706 -18.41 15.72 -8.70
CA THR A 706 -17.90 15.70 -7.32
C THR A 706 -16.95 16.85 -6.99
N GLY A 707 -16.43 17.55 -7.99
CA GLY A 707 -15.41 18.57 -7.80
C GLY A 707 -14.70 18.90 -9.11
N PHE A 708 -13.49 19.44 -9.01
CA PHE A 708 -12.65 19.77 -10.15
C PHE A 708 -11.21 19.34 -9.90
N PHE A 709 -10.55 18.88 -10.97
CA PHE A 709 -9.10 18.76 -11.05
C PHE A 709 -8.59 19.79 -12.06
N GLU A 710 -7.84 20.78 -11.58
CA GLU A 710 -7.58 22.01 -12.32
C GLU A 710 -8.90 22.67 -12.74
N ARG A 711 -9.22 22.74 -14.05
CA ARG A 711 -10.51 23.24 -14.56
C ARG A 711 -11.41 22.13 -15.11
N THR A 712 -11.00 20.87 -15.03
CA THR A 712 -11.81 19.74 -15.50
C THR A 712 -12.66 19.19 -14.37
N PRO A 713 -14.00 19.11 -14.53
CA PRO A 713 -14.86 18.46 -13.56
C PRO A 713 -14.46 17.01 -13.29
N THR A 714 -14.49 16.61 -12.02
CA THR A 714 -14.40 15.20 -11.63
C THR A 714 -15.80 14.61 -11.54
N ILE A 715 -15.97 13.39 -12.05
CA ILE A 715 -17.25 12.70 -12.06
C ILE A 715 -17.15 11.34 -11.36
N ARG A 716 -18.26 10.91 -10.77
CA ARG A 716 -18.46 9.57 -10.22
C ARG A 716 -19.67 8.90 -10.86
N PHE A 717 -19.63 7.58 -10.96
CA PHE A 717 -20.81 6.81 -11.32
C PHE A 717 -21.87 6.92 -10.21
N VAL A 718 -23.11 7.20 -10.58
CA VAL A 718 -24.25 7.23 -9.66
C VAL A 718 -25.07 5.96 -9.84
N GLN A 719 -25.68 5.79 -11.02
CA GLN A 719 -26.51 4.62 -11.33
C GLN A 719 -26.71 4.47 -12.84
N LYS A 720 -27.25 3.32 -13.27
CA LYS A 720 -27.83 3.16 -14.62
C LYS A 720 -29.14 3.96 -14.68
N GLY A 721 -29.45 4.55 -15.82
CA GLY A 721 -30.73 5.25 -16.05
C GLY A 721 -31.96 4.35 -15.88
N LYS A 722 -31.80 3.02 -16.05
CA LYS A 722 -32.83 2.00 -15.80
C LYS A 722 -32.93 1.54 -14.34
N GLY A 723 -32.11 2.05 -13.42
CA GLY A 723 -32.16 1.75 -11.97
C GLY A 723 -33.33 2.44 -11.25
N VAL A 724 -34.47 2.52 -11.92
CA VAL A 724 -35.69 3.18 -11.47
C VAL A 724 -36.85 2.23 -11.70
N THR A 725 -37.65 2.02 -10.67
CA THR A 725 -38.90 1.27 -10.77
C THR A 725 -40.06 2.20 -10.57
N ASN A 726 -41.20 1.85 -11.17
CA ASN A 726 -42.39 2.67 -11.09
C ASN A 726 -43.62 1.76 -11.13
N ILE A 727 -44.39 1.75 -10.05
CA ILE A 727 -45.63 0.99 -9.91
C ILE A 727 -46.83 1.89 -10.19
N THR A 728 -46.92 3.05 -9.52
CA THR A 728 -48.10 3.92 -9.54
C THR A 728 -47.80 5.40 -9.84
N GLY A 729 -46.60 5.69 -10.31
CA GLY A 729 -46.12 7.03 -10.67
C GLY A 729 -45.06 7.59 -9.72
N GLU A 730 -44.57 6.82 -8.75
CA GLU A 730 -43.60 7.27 -7.74
C GLU A 730 -42.15 7.39 -8.23
N LYS A 731 -41.77 6.66 -9.29
CA LYS A 731 -40.40 6.57 -9.81
C LYS A 731 -39.36 6.43 -8.68
N LEU A 732 -39.26 5.23 -8.11
CA LEU A 732 -38.30 4.95 -7.06
C LEU A 732 -36.93 4.62 -7.64
N HIS A 733 -35.89 5.33 -7.19
CA HIS A 733 -34.51 5.17 -7.67
C HIS A 733 -33.70 4.27 -6.73
N GLU A 734 -32.78 3.48 -7.28
CA GLU A 734 -31.90 2.59 -6.53
C GLU A 734 -31.14 3.31 -5.39
N MET A 735 -30.63 4.52 -5.64
CA MET A 735 -29.95 5.32 -4.62
C MET A 735 -30.83 5.74 -3.44
N GLN A 736 -32.14 5.94 -3.66
CA GLN A 736 -33.07 6.25 -2.57
C GLN A 736 -33.24 5.02 -1.66
N VAL A 737 -33.21 3.82 -2.24
CA VAL A 737 -33.21 2.55 -1.49
C VAL A 737 -31.91 2.41 -0.69
N ILE A 738 -30.75 2.66 -1.31
CA ILE A 738 -29.45 2.64 -0.62
C ILE A 738 -29.46 3.58 0.57
N ALA A 739 -29.85 4.84 0.38
CA ALA A 739 -29.90 5.82 1.45
C ALA A 739 -30.88 5.44 2.58
N ALA A 740 -32.02 4.81 2.26
CA ALA A 740 -32.98 4.35 3.25
C ALA A 740 -32.44 3.17 4.08
N VAL A 741 -31.78 2.20 3.44
CA VAL A 741 -31.16 1.05 4.10
C VAL A 741 -29.96 1.47 4.96
N GLU A 742 -29.10 2.37 4.48
CA GLU A 742 -27.95 2.89 5.27
C GLU A 742 -28.39 3.61 6.56
N LYS A 743 -29.50 4.35 6.51
CA LYS A 743 -30.11 4.93 7.70
C LYS A 743 -30.65 3.87 8.65
N ALA A 744 -31.20 2.78 8.10
CA ALA A 744 -31.69 1.66 8.89
C ALA A 744 -30.54 0.91 9.58
N GLU A 745 -29.43 0.67 8.88
CA GLU A 745 -28.19 0.15 9.47
C GLU A 745 -27.73 0.97 10.68
N SER A 746 -27.73 2.29 10.52
CA SER A 746 -27.28 3.21 11.57
C SER A 746 -28.24 3.25 12.77
N GLN A 747 -29.55 3.30 12.50
CA GLN A 747 -30.59 3.40 13.54
C GLN A 747 -30.70 2.11 14.36
N PHE A 748 -30.65 0.97 13.70
CA PHE A 748 -30.86 -0.34 14.33
C PHE A 748 -29.56 -1.06 14.67
N SER A 749 -28.40 -0.47 14.34
CA SER A 749 -27.08 -1.08 14.57
C SER A 749 -26.95 -2.47 13.94
N ILE A 750 -27.48 -2.63 12.71
CA ILE A 750 -27.36 -3.86 11.91
C ILE A 750 -26.26 -3.73 10.86
N ASP A 751 -25.66 -4.86 10.48
CA ASP A 751 -24.67 -4.93 9.40
C ASP A 751 -25.24 -5.72 8.22
N VAL A 752 -25.57 -5.01 7.13
CA VAL A 752 -26.21 -5.60 5.95
C VAL A 752 -25.13 -6.06 4.97
N ARG A 753 -25.14 -7.36 4.65
CA ARG A 753 -24.23 -7.95 3.66
C ARG A 753 -24.71 -7.69 2.24
N PHE A 754 -26.00 -7.91 2.00
CA PHE A 754 -26.63 -7.83 0.69
C PHE A 754 -28.12 -7.55 0.85
N TYR A 755 -28.72 -6.91 -0.15
CA TYR A 755 -30.15 -6.80 -0.23
C TYR A 755 -30.65 -6.65 -1.67
N GLN A 756 -31.92 -6.94 -1.86
CA GLN A 756 -32.62 -6.69 -3.12
C GLN A 756 -34.04 -6.23 -2.82
N MET A 757 -34.45 -5.14 -3.48
CA MET A 757 -35.80 -4.61 -3.41
C MET A 757 -36.53 -4.81 -4.73
N LEU A 758 -37.69 -5.44 -4.67
CA LEU A 758 -38.49 -5.80 -5.81
C LEU A 758 -39.74 -4.93 -5.89
N ALA A 759 -39.97 -4.34 -7.06
CA ALA A 759 -41.21 -3.65 -7.37
C ALA A 759 -42.24 -4.68 -7.85
N ASN A 760 -43.21 -5.02 -7.01
CA ASN A 760 -44.28 -5.96 -7.34
C ASN A 760 -45.51 -5.18 -7.82
N GLU A 761 -45.65 -5.06 -9.15
CA GLU A 761 -46.74 -4.31 -9.78
C GLU A 761 -48.11 -4.95 -9.53
N GLU A 762 -48.19 -6.27 -9.50
CA GLU A 762 -49.44 -7.01 -9.26
C GLU A 762 -49.96 -6.77 -7.83
N LEU A 763 -49.05 -6.79 -6.86
CA LEU A 763 -49.39 -6.55 -5.46
C LEU A 763 -49.39 -5.06 -5.10
N THR A 764 -48.98 -4.18 -6.02
CA THR A 764 -48.84 -2.73 -5.84
C THR A 764 -47.98 -2.37 -4.61
N ARG A 765 -46.85 -3.06 -4.43
CA ARG A 765 -45.97 -2.88 -3.26
C ARG A 765 -44.50 -3.13 -3.58
N TYR A 766 -43.64 -2.68 -2.68
CA TYR A 766 -42.23 -3.03 -2.69
C TYR A 766 -41.92 -4.13 -1.66
N GLU A 767 -41.06 -5.07 -2.04
CA GLU A 767 -40.61 -6.19 -1.21
C GLU A 767 -39.09 -6.12 -1.06
N LEU A 768 -38.59 -5.93 0.16
CA LEU A 768 -37.18 -5.79 0.48
C LEU A 768 -36.65 -7.06 1.14
N TYR A 769 -35.61 -7.64 0.58
CA TYR A 769 -34.95 -8.84 1.11
C TYR A 769 -33.57 -8.46 1.63
N LEU A 770 -33.25 -8.78 2.89
CA LEU A 770 -31.99 -8.42 3.55
C LEU A 770 -31.20 -9.65 4.01
N GLU A 771 -29.95 -9.78 3.59
CA GLU A 771 -28.96 -10.69 4.20
C GLU A 771 -28.11 -9.90 5.20
N LEU A 772 -28.07 -10.34 6.47
CA LEU A 772 -27.31 -9.69 7.53
C LEU A 772 -26.02 -10.47 7.87
N ASN A 773 -24.95 -9.73 8.16
CA ASN A 773 -23.77 -10.30 8.83
C ASN A 773 -24.00 -10.41 10.34
N SER A 774 -24.68 -9.44 10.94
CA SER A 774 -25.01 -9.40 12.37
C SER A 774 -26.25 -8.56 12.65
N GLY A 775 -26.91 -8.79 13.80
CA GLY A 775 -28.10 -8.05 14.23
C GLY A 775 -29.45 -8.67 13.82
N SER A 776 -29.61 -9.99 13.96
CA SER A 776 -30.82 -10.74 13.55
C SER A 776 -32.03 -10.64 14.48
N ASP A 777 -31.91 -9.95 15.63
CA ASP A 777 -32.94 -9.94 16.68
C ASP A 777 -34.05 -8.89 16.46
N ILE A 778 -34.03 -8.16 15.35
CA ILE A 778 -34.98 -7.08 15.04
C ILE A 778 -36.21 -7.62 14.31
N ASP A 779 -37.40 -7.14 14.67
CA ASP A 779 -38.63 -7.47 13.96
C ASP A 779 -38.56 -6.94 12.50
N PRO A 780 -38.64 -7.81 11.47
CA PRO A 780 -38.68 -7.38 10.08
C PRO A 780 -39.73 -6.29 9.80
N ARG A 781 -40.84 -6.28 10.53
CA ARG A 781 -41.91 -5.29 10.38
C ARG A 781 -41.50 -3.91 10.85
N GLU A 782 -40.76 -3.82 11.95
CA GLU A 782 -40.25 -2.54 12.47
C GLU A 782 -39.25 -1.95 11.50
N LEU A 783 -38.34 -2.79 10.99
CA LEU A 783 -37.35 -2.38 9.99
C LEU A 783 -38.02 -1.97 8.67
N ALA A 784 -39.03 -2.72 8.21
CA ALA A 784 -39.84 -2.38 7.04
C ALA A 784 -40.51 -1.01 7.19
N GLN A 785 -41.12 -0.73 8.35
CA GLN A 785 -41.77 0.55 8.63
C GLN A 785 -40.78 1.72 8.62
N PHE A 786 -39.59 1.51 9.19
CA PHE A 786 -38.55 2.53 9.18
C PHE A 786 -38.06 2.83 7.76
N VAL A 787 -37.77 1.80 6.97
CA VAL A 787 -37.34 1.96 5.57
C VAL A 787 -38.44 2.63 4.73
N ASP A 788 -39.70 2.18 4.84
CA ASP A 788 -40.87 2.83 4.21
C ASP A 788 -40.94 4.32 4.60
N GLY A 789 -40.75 4.64 5.88
CA GLY A 789 -40.71 6.01 6.39
C GLY A 789 -39.56 6.85 5.82
N GLN A 790 -38.37 6.28 5.64
CA GLN A 790 -37.25 6.99 5.01
C GLN A 790 -37.51 7.25 3.52
N LEU A 791 -38.05 6.28 2.79
CA LEU A 791 -38.40 6.45 1.37
C LEU A 791 -39.47 7.54 1.19
N ARG A 792 -40.48 7.56 2.06
CA ARG A 792 -41.51 8.60 2.14
C ARG A 792 -40.93 10.00 2.36
N GLN A 793 -39.87 10.14 3.14
CA GLN A 793 -39.19 11.44 3.33
C GLN A 793 -38.36 11.87 2.12
N ILE A 794 -37.74 10.92 1.42
CA ILE A 794 -36.79 11.20 0.33
C ILE A 794 -37.50 11.39 -1.02
N ASN A 795 -38.63 10.69 -1.23
CA ASN A 795 -39.37 10.72 -2.49
C ASN A 795 -40.81 11.21 -2.26
N VAL A 796 -41.08 12.46 -2.67
CA VAL A 796 -42.39 13.12 -2.50
C VAL A 796 -43.52 12.39 -3.24
N GLU A 797 -43.23 11.80 -4.40
CA GLU A 797 -44.23 11.03 -5.14
C GLU A 797 -44.51 9.70 -4.44
N TYR A 798 -43.49 9.01 -3.92
CA TYR A 798 -43.64 7.81 -3.09
C TYR A 798 -44.54 8.09 -1.88
N GLU A 799 -44.29 9.19 -1.16
CA GLU A 799 -45.18 9.64 -0.06
C GLU A 799 -46.61 9.83 -0.54
N ALA A 800 -46.80 10.56 -1.64
CA ALA A 800 -48.14 10.81 -2.19
C ALA A 800 -48.86 9.51 -2.56
N LYS A 801 -48.16 8.51 -3.13
CA LYS A 801 -48.77 7.21 -3.46
C LYS A 801 -49.04 6.36 -2.22
N ARG A 802 -48.17 6.38 -1.21
CA ARG A 802 -48.38 5.71 0.09
C ARG A 802 -49.54 6.30 0.88
N ALA A 803 -49.60 7.63 1.01
CA ALA A 803 -50.68 8.34 1.70
C ALA A 803 -52.04 8.16 0.98
N GLY A 804 -52.02 8.12 -0.35
CA GLY A 804 -53.20 7.86 -1.18
C GLY A 804 -53.60 6.38 -1.29
N ASN A 805 -52.95 5.46 -0.57
CA ASN A 805 -53.14 4.00 -0.65
C ASN A 805 -53.03 3.40 -2.07
N ARG A 806 -52.40 4.12 -3.01
CA ARG A 806 -52.10 3.63 -4.36
C ARG A 806 -50.89 2.70 -4.35
N LEU A 807 -49.99 2.92 -3.38
CA LEU A 807 -48.87 2.04 -3.09
C LEU A 807 -49.07 1.44 -1.68
N LYS A 808 -49.09 0.11 -1.58
CA LYS A 808 -49.23 -0.61 -0.31
C LYS A 808 -47.93 -0.56 0.52
N PRO A 809 -47.98 -0.86 1.83
CA PRO A 809 -46.78 -0.86 2.68
C PRO A 809 -45.68 -1.79 2.17
N LEU A 810 -44.44 -1.33 2.31
CA LEU A 810 -43.24 -2.14 2.11
C LEU A 810 -43.27 -3.37 3.03
N ILE A 811 -42.86 -4.52 2.50
CA ILE A 811 -42.61 -5.73 3.29
C ILE A 811 -41.12 -6.03 3.27
N LEU A 812 -40.62 -6.55 4.38
CA LEU A 812 -39.23 -6.96 4.54
C LEU A 812 -39.14 -8.42 4.96
N SER A 813 -38.22 -9.16 4.33
CA SER A 813 -37.86 -10.53 4.72
C SER A 813 -36.35 -10.65 4.90
N PHE A 814 -35.90 -11.39 5.92
CA PHE A 814 -34.49 -11.74 6.07
C PHE A 814 -34.11 -12.91 5.17
N LEU A 815 -32.90 -12.90 4.64
CA LEU A 815 -32.30 -13.95 3.83
C LEU A 815 -31.36 -14.81 4.68
N ARG A 816 -31.24 -16.10 4.33
CA ARG A 816 -30.24 -16.96 4.95
C ARG A 816 -28.82 -16.49 4.61
N SER A 817 -27.88 -16.72 5.52
CA SER A 817 -26.46 -16.43 5.28
C SER A 817 -25.94 -17.24 4.08
N GLY A 818 -25.20 -16.59 3.19
CA GLY A 818 -24.65 -17.15 1.95
C GLY A 818 -25.51 -16.90 0.70
N THR A 819 -26.68 -16.29 0.83
CA THR A 819 -27.61 -16.05 -0.30
C THR A 819 -26.97 -15.21 -1.40
N TYR A 820 -26.20 -14.17 -1.05
CA TYR A 820 -25.50 -13.33 -2.01
C TYR A 820 -24.49 -14.10 -2.88
N GLU A 821 -23.78 -15.07 -2.30
CA GLU A 821 -22.82 -15.88 -3.08
C GLU A 821 -23.54 -16.87 -3.99
N GLU A 822 -24.67 -17.43 -3.56
CA GLU A 822 -25.53 -18.27 -4.42
C GLU A 822 -26.09 -17.45 -5.59
N TYR A 823 -26.60 -16.24 -5.31
CA TYR A 823 -27.07 -15.30 -6.34
C TYR A 823 -25.96 -14.97 -7.35
N LYS A 824 -24.78 -14.59 -6.84
CA LYS A 824 -23.61 -14.29 -7.69
C LYS A 824 -23.25 -15.50 -8.54
N LYS A 825 -23.14 -16.70 -7.96
CA LYS A 825 -22.78 -17.93 -8.68
C LYS A 825 -23.77 -18.20 -9.82
N GLN A 826 -25.06 -18.07 -9.59
CA GLN A 826 -26.07 -18.27 -10.63
C GLN A 826 -25.94 -17.24 -11.76
N CYS A 827 -25.64 -15.98 -11.45
CA CYS A 827 -25.36 -14.95 -12.45
C CYS A 827 -24.12 -15.30 -13.30
N LEU A 828 -23.06 -15.83 -12.68
CA LEU A 828 -21.86 -16.28 -13.40
C LEU A 828 -22.17 -17.47 -14.32
N GLU A 829 -22.94 -18.46 -13.85
CA GLU A 829 -23.36 -19.62 -14.65
C GLU A 829 -24.21 -19.22 -15.87
N ARG A 830 -24.91 -18.08 -15.79
CA ARG A 830 -25.66 -17.47 -16.91
C ARG A 830 -24.81 -16.60 -17.83
N GLY A 831 -23.49 -16.57 -17.64
CA GLY A 831 -22.54 -15.90 -18.52
C GLY A 831 -22.18 -14.47 -18.13
N GLN A 832 -22.58 -13.99 -16.94
CA GLN A 832 -22.08 -12.71 -16.45
C GLN A 832 -20.60 -12.85 -16.05
N ARG A 833 -19.76 -11.90 -16.48
CA ARG A 833 -18.35 -11.90 -16.09
C ARG A 833 -18.19 -11.50 -14.63
N GLU A 834 -17.41 -12.28 -13.91
CA GLU A 834 -17.09 -12.07 -12.49
C GLU A 834 -16.58 -10.66 -12.16
N SER A 835 -15.60 -10.17 -12.91
CA SER A 835 -15.01 -8.84 -12.67
C SER A 835 -15.98 -7.70 -12.97
N GLN A 836 -17.08 -7.98 -13.67
CA GLN A 836 -18.11 -7.01 -14.04
C GLN A 836 -19.42 -7.25 -13.28
N PHE A 837 -19.46 -8.25 -12.38
CA PHE A 837 -20.63 -8.53 -11.58
C PHE A 837 -21.00 -7.28 -10.77
N LYS A 838 -22.28 -6.92 -10.77
CA LYS A 838 -22.87 -5.89 -9.94
C LYS A 838 -24.24 -6.42 -9.54
N GLY A 839 -24.49 -6.54 -8.24
CA GLY A 839 -25.82 -6.91 -7.76
C GLY A 839 -26.82 -5.83 -8.13
N VAL A 840 -27.97 -6.24 -8.68
CA VAL A 840 -29.10 -5.34 -8.94
C VAL A 840 -29.86 -5.19 -7.63
N LEU A 841 -29.91 -3.97 -7.09
CA LEU A 841 -30.54 -3.73 -5.78
C LEU A 841 -32.01 -3.33 -5.91
N LEU A 842 -32.40 -2.75 -7.05
CA LEU A 842 -33.79 -2.37 -7.33
C LEU A 842 -34.20 -2.81 -8.74
N GLN A 843 -35.24 -3.64 -8.84
CA GLN A 843 -35.80 -4.08 -10.11
C GLN A 843 -37.28 -4.49 -9.99
N TYR A 844 -37.96 -4.70 -11.12
CA TYR A 844 -39.32 -5.22 -11.11
C TYR A 844 -39.32 -6.71 -10.77
N ALA A 845 -40.31 -7.16 -9.99
CA ALA A 845 -40.44 -8.56 -9.61
C ALA A 845 -40.54 -9.52 -10.82
N ARG A 846 -41.12 -9.05 -11.93
CA ARG A 846 -41.21 -9.81 -13.20
C ARG A 846 -39.88 -9.99 -13.94
N ASP A 847 -38.89 -9.14 -13.65
CA ASP A 847 -37.57 -9.14 -14.30
C ASP A 847 -36.54 -9.93 -13.46
N VAL A 848 -36.98 -10.53 -12.35
CA VAL A 848 -36.11 -11.27 -11.42
C VAL A 848 -35.91 -12.70 -11.89
N ASP A 849 -34.68 -13.04 -12.23
CA ASP A 849 -34.33 -14.40 -12.64
C ASP A 849 -33.83 -15.30 -11.48
N PHE A 850 -33.63 -14.77 -10.27
CA PHE A 850 -33.19 -15.50 -9.07
C PHE A 850 -34.31 -15.46 -8.02
N ASP A 851 -34.79 -16.62 -7.57
CA ASP A 851 -35.89 -16.69 -6.59
C ASP A 851 -35.40 -16.29 -5.18
N VAL A 852 -35.25 -14.99 -4.96
CA VAL A 852 -34.83 -14.41 -3.66
C VAL A 852 -35.78 -14.84 -2.55
N GLY A 853 -37.08 -15.01 -2.87
CA GLY A 853 -38.11 -15.41 -1.91
C GLY A 853 -37.85 -16.79 -1.29
N ALA A 854 -37.39 -17.76 -2.08
CA ALA A 854 -37.05 -19.11 -1.61
C ALA A 854 -35.90 -19.17 -0.60
N HIS A 855 -35.13 -18.09 -0.46
CA HIS A 855 -34.00 -17.98 0.46
C HIS A 855 -34.36 -17.20 1.74
N SER A 856 -35.62 -16.78 1.87
CA SER A 856 -36.10 -16.06 3.06
C SER A 856 -36.14 -16.98 4.28
N THR A 857 -35.65 -16.49 5.41
CA THR A 857 -35.92 -17.07 6.72
C THR A 857 -37.32 -16.65 7.16
N ALA A 858 -38.12 -17.61 7.67
CA ALA A 858 -39.54 -17.43 7.98
C ALA A 858 -39.86 -16.24 8.90
#